data_AF-A0A562Q8D1-F1
#
_entry.id   AF-A0A562Q8D1-F1
#
_cell.length_a   1.000
_cell.length_b   1.000
_cell.length_c   1.000
_cell.angle_alpha   90.00
_cell.angle_beta   90.00
_cell.angle_gamma   90.00
#
_symmetry.space_group_name_H-M   'P 1'
#
loop_
_entity.id
_entity.type
_entity.pdbx_description
1 polymer ?
#
loop_
_entity_poly.entity_id
_entity_poly.type
_entity_poly.pdbx_seq_one_letter_code
_entity_poly.pdbx_strand_id
1 'polypeptide(L)'
;MIEVYPSKLEGEPLERWPTKGVMTLEAWLKANIPSYESRESPPISIEINGVLIEPKAWGVTLFSSDDTVAIWPEPKKSGATALISLVSTVMSVITSLFTTKTPSSATLDQGKDLNLSNAAGNQVKLGDIIREVSGRTKIYPDYLLPPRRYFTDVKTQWAEILLCVGVGEFEISAGDVKIGDTALASLGDTASYKVFGPGADLSGEAAAKWWHSSDEVGSTSTGSAGLTLKATFALTQQAAASTYLLSGYQVTVPEGAGWFPEGWTSGLIARIEAIYPYTYTNLGDGSATVVSGIHVAMINPHVGMAIEITGDNAGSYVIGSVETNAEGEATSFTLNYEGGAPASGLQSGALNSAIGYQGLRYRITAVSDDAVSDDDDTTTDHGPSTLTVERLTDTGAEDDSWTGFNYLNSASAVITLDTTTLEGDWVGPFAACPEGEVTSAIEVDTFFPQGLVNFNSKTGARGNYSCTVEIQYRDMTTLGSWVSVTKTYTNRTPDQLGYTQRIDLPTAIRPEVRLRRIGEESSSSDKYDRVQWYGLRARLDKAPPSYPDVTVMAVYVKGGDRLSAQSESQISVVATRKLPTLSAGAWTAPVATRDIVPWVNYVAKSIGYTDDDLDLEEMARLGAIWSSRDDYFDYAVEDSSTVKECINDALLAGFAEFTLDRGQLKPVRDEPRTVYEHMYTPQNMTEPLKRTVTLPAPDDYDGVDVKYTDSTTWADETVTCRLPGDAGLMVKEITVNGVTDRDRAWRIGMRRRREYAFRNKGYSWSTELDALNSGYLSFDAVADDIPGYGQSALLMDYFTDGTMTVLESSEPLKWEEGASHVVALRRPDGSVSGPWPAIQMDDYRLAVQALDFTPDTSWSIEPPHLLFGTTTRWSYPVLITSVTPGDYSADVEAIGYDERVYADDDNYAPDNA
;
A
#
# COMPACT_ATOMS: atom_id res chain seq x y z
N MET A 1 -34.44 7.87 -33.77
CA MET A 1 -33.23 8.19 -34.56
C MET A 1 -32.10 7.26 -34.16
N ILE A 2 -31.37 6.64 -35.10
CA ILE A 2 -30.17 5.85 -34.77
C ILE A 2 -28.92 6.61 -35.20
N GLU A 3 -27.96 6.73 -34.30
CA GLU A 3 -26.70 7.45 -34.49
C GLU A 3 -25.52 6.51 -34.24
N VAL A 4 -24.62 6.40 -35.21
CA VAL A 4 -23.42 5.55 -35.12
C VAL A 4 -22.22 6.44 -34.94
N TYR A 5 -21.49 6.24 -33.85
CA TYR A 5 -20.35 7.06 -33.46
C TYR A 5 -19.02 6.34 -33.74
N PRO A 6 -17.91 7.07 -33.96
CA PRO A 6 -16.60 6.46 -34.17
C PRO A 6 -16.02 5.87 -32.89
N SER A 7 -16.33 6.45 -31.73
CA SER A 7 -15.92 6.02 -30.39
C SER A 7 -16.74 6.76 -29.32
N LYS A 8 -16.58 6.40 -28.05
CA LYS A 8 -17.21 7.09 -26.90
C LYS A 8 -16.56 8.43 -26.52
N LEU A 9 -15.56 8.89 -27.28
CA LEU A 9 -14.99 10.22 -27.11
C LEU A 9 -15.99 11.28 -27.63
N GLU A 10 -15.93 12.50 -27.09
CA GLU A 10 -16.80 13.59 -27.56
C GLU A 10 -16.63 13.83 -29.07
N GLY A 11 -17.72 13.74 -29.82
CA GLY A 11 -17.73 13.89 -31.27
C GLY A 11 -19.13 13.77 -31.88
N GLU A 12 -19.26 14.16 -33.16
CA GLU A 12 -20.49 13.98 -33.94
C GLU A 12 -20.60 12.52 -34.45
N PRO A 13 -21.82 11.98 -34.63
CA PRO A 13 -22.00 10.66 -35.20
C PRO A 13 -21.55 10.60 -36.67
N LEU A 14 -20.88 9.50 -37.03
CA LEU A 14 -20.48 9.20 -38.41
C LEU A 14 -21.69 8.96 -39.31
N GLU A 15 -22.72 8.30 -38.77
CA GLU A 15 -23.91 7.95 -39.52
C GLU A 15 -25.18 8.23 -38.73
N ARG A 16 -26.24 8.60 -39.47
CA ARG A 16 -27.55 8.96 -38.94
C ARG A 16 -28.63 8.25 -39.74
N TRP A 17 -29.33 7.32 -39.11
CA TRP A 17 -30.41 6.52 -39.69
C TRP A 17 -31.80 6.87 -39.11
N PRO A 18 -32.71 7.46 -39.90
CA PRO A 18 -34.07 7.76 -39.44
C PRO A 18 -34.94 6.49 -39.40
N THR A 19 -35.63 6.27 -38.29
CA THR A 19 -36.53 5.12 -38.10
C THR A 19 -38.00 5.52 -38.23
N LYS A 20 -38.80 4.70 -38.92
CA LYS A 20 -40.21 5.02 -39.29
C LYS A 20 -41.26 4.19 -38.53
N GLY A 21 -40.84 3.34 -37.59
CA GLY A 21 -41.73 2.47 -36.82
C GLY A 21 -41.02 1.78 -35.67
N VAL A 22 -41.79 1.16 -34.77
CA VAL A 22 -41.28 0.43 -33.61
C VAL A 22 -40.65 -0.89 -34.04
N MET A 23 -39.43 -1.16 -33.60
CA MET A 23 -38.71 -2.42 -33.85
C MET A 23 -37.73 -2.73 -32.72
N THR A 24 -37.18 -3.95 -32.69
CA THR A 24 -36.11 -4.30 -31.74
C THR A 24 -34.75 -3.90 -32.29
N LEU A 25 -33.76 -3.72 -31.40
CA LEU A 25 -32.38 -3.44 -31.80
C LEU A 25 -31.83 -4.54 -32.72
N GLU A 26 -32.07 -5.81 -32.38
CA GLU A 26 -31.61 -6.94 -33.19
C GLU A 26 -32.30 -7.01 -34.57
N ALA A 27 -33.59 -6.67 -34.66
CA ALA A 27 -34.29 -6.63 -35.95
C ALA A 27 -33.71 -5.54 -36.87
N TRP A 28 -33.33 -4.39 -36.32
CA TRP A 28 -32.67 -3.34 -37.09
C TRP A 28 -31.27 -3.75 -37.55
N LEU A 29 -30.46 -4.36 -36.65
CA LEU A 29 -29.10 -4.82 -36.97
C LEU A 29 -29.12 -5.87 -38.09
N LYS A 30 -30.00 -6.88 -38.00
CA LYS A 30 -30.16 -7.91 -39.05
C LYS A 30 -30.58 -7.34 -40.40
N ALA A 31 -31.39 -6.28 -40.41
CA ALA A 31 -31.88 -5.68 -41.64
C ALA A 31 -30.83 -4.82 -42.36
N ASN A 32 -29.89 -4.22 -41.63
CA ASN A 32 -28.96 -3.23 -42.18
C ASN A 32 -27.50 -3.68 -42.21
N ILE A 33 -27.13 -4.72 -41.46
CA ILE A 33 -25.75 -5.21 -41.35
C ILE A 33 -25.73 -6.68 -41.79
N PRO A 34 -25.37 -6.99 -43.04
CA PRO A 34 -25.41 -8.35 -43.59
C PRO A 34 -24.56 -9.38 -42.83
N SER A 35 -23.49 -8.94 -42.19
CA SER A 35 -22.57 -9.76 -41.38
C SER A 35 -22.97 -9.87 -39.91
N TYR A 36 -24.12 -9.30 -39.51
CA TYR A 36 -24.54 -9.32 -38.12
C TYR A 36 -24.94 -10.73 -37.67
N GLU A 37 -24.38 -11.15 -36.54
CA GLU A 37 -24.79 -12.32 -35.79
C GLU A 37 -24.92 -11.98 -34.31
N SER A 38 -25.85 -12.66 -33.62
CA SER A 38 -26.02 -12.48 -32.18
C SER A 38 -24.86 -13.14 -31.44
N ARG A 39 -24.13 -12.35 -30.64
CA ARG A 39 -22.99 -12.78 -29.83
C ARG A 39 -23.22 -12.45 -28.36
N GLU A 40 -22.62 -13.24 -27.45
CA GLU A 40 -22.66 -12.93 -26.02
C GLU A 40 -21.87 -11.66 -25.68
N SER A 41 -20.78 -11.40 -26.42
CA SER A 41 -20.00 -10.16 -26.35
C SER A 41 -19.83 -9.56 -27.76
N PRO A 42 -20.80 -8.74 -28.22
CA PRO A 42 -20.73 -8.08 -29.52
C PRO A 42 -19.69 -6.93 -29.50
N PRO A 43 -19.02 -6.64 -30.62
CA PRO A 43 -17.99 -5.59 -30.73
C PRO A 43 -18.57 -4.17 -30.78
N ILE A 44 -19.79 -3.99 -30.30
CA ILE A 44 -20.50 -2.71 -30.26
C ILE A 44 -21.30 -2.59 -28.95
N SER A 45 -21.48 -1.38 -28.46
CA SER A 45 -22.45 -1.06 -27.40
C SER A 45 -23.59 -0.22 -27.97
N ILE A 46 -24.77 -0.37 -27.37
CA ILE A 46 -25.98 0.32 -27.81
C ILE A 46 -26.67 0.94 -26.61
N GLU A 47 -26.92 2.24 -26.67
CA GLU A 47 -27.74 2.98 -25.72
C GLU A 47 -29.06 3.40 -26.36
N ILE A 48 -30.13 3.41 -25.56
CA ILE A 48 -31.40 4.04 -25.91
C ILE A 48 -31.65 5.18 -24.93
N ASN A 49 -31.76 6.41 -25.44
CA ASN A 49 -31.96 7.63 -24.65
C ASN A 49 -30.94 7.77 -23.49
N GLY A 50 -29.68 7.39 -23.73
CA GLY A 50 -28.59 7.43 -22.75
C GLY A 50 -28.57 6.26 -21.76
N VAL A 51 -29.37 5.21 -21.98
CA VAL A 51 -29.37 4.00 -21.15
C VAL A 51 -28.76 2.83 -21.91
N LEU A 52 -27.69 2.26 -21.36
CA LEU A 52 -26.99 1.11 -21.95
C LEU A 52 -27.85 -0.15 -21.91
N ILE A 53 -28.03 -0.77 -23.08
CA ILE A 53 -28.80 -2.01 -23.22
C ILE A 53 -27.84 -3.19 -23.32
N GLU A 54 -27.99 -4.16 -22.40
CA GLU A 54 -27.20 -5.38 -22.44
C GLU A 54 -27.41 -6.17 -23.74
N PRO A 55 -26.37 -6.77 -24.34
CA PRO A 55 -26.47 -7.55 -25.58
C PRO A 55 -27.57 -8.62 -25.57
N LYS A 56 -27.77 -9.30 -24.43
CA LYS A 56 -28.79 -10.35 -24.27
C LYS A 56 -30.23 -9.81 -24.41
N ALA A 57 -30.42 -8.51 -24.21
CA ALA A 57 -31.72 -7.86 -24.32
C ALA A 57 -32.00 -7.27 -25.72
N TRP A 58 -31.03 -7.23 -26.65
CA TRP A 58 -31.22 -6.58 -27.96
C TRP A 58 -32.34 -7.21 -28.81
N GLY A 59 -32.61 -8.50 -28.62
CA GLY A 59 -33.70 -9.21 -29.30
C GLY A 59 -35.10 -8.89 -28.78
N VAL A 60 -35.21 -8.31 -27.58
CA VAL A 60 -36.50 -8.04 -26.90
C VAL A 60 -36.73 -6.55 -26.59
N THR A 61 -35.68 -5.73 -26.55
CA THR A 61 -35.77 -4.30 -26.30
C THR A 61 -36.27 -3.58 -27.54
N LEU A 62 -37.44 -2.95 -27.42
CA LEU A 62 -38.08 -2.16 -28.46
C LEU A 62 -37.68 -0.69 -28.35
N PHE A 63 -37.52 -0.04 -29.50
CA PHE A 63 -37.38 1.42 -29.60
C PHE A 63 -38.30 1.95 -30.71
N SER A 64 -38.71 3.21 -30.58
CA SER A 64 -39.61 3.92 -31.47
C SER A 64 -38.88 4.98 -32.32
N SER A 65 -39.61 5.70 -33.18
CA SER A 65 -39.06 6.83 -33.93
C SER A 65 -38.63 7.99 -33.04
N ASP A 66 -39.24 8.11 -31.86
CA ASP A 66 -39.05 9.21 -30.92
C ASP A 66 -37.85 8.97 -29.98
N ASP A 67 -37.30 7.75 -29.96
CA ASP A 67 -36.14 7.39 -29.17
C ASP A 67 -34.83 7.64 -29.93
N THR A 68 -33.80 8.08 -29.22
CA THR A 68 -32.44 8.19 -29.75
C THR A 68 -31.67 6.93 -29.38
N VAL A 69 -31.23 6.19 -30.39
CA VAL A 69 -30.39 5.00 -30.25
C VAL A 69 -28.99 5.37 -30.66
N ALA A 70 -28.03 5.25 -29.75
CA ALA A 70 -26.62 5.53 -30.02
C ALA A 70 -25.83 4.21 -30.05
N ILE A 71 -25.01 4.02 -31.07
CA ILE A 71 -24.20 2.82 -31.29
C ILE A 71 -22.73 3.22 -31.34
N TRP A 72 -21.89 2.54 -30.56
CA TRP A 72 -20.43 2.72 -30.57
C TRP A 72 -19.74 1.40 -30.87
N PRO A 73 -18.65 1.40 -31.66
CA PRO A 73 -17.72 0.28 -31.68
C PRO A 73 -17.04 0.18 -30.32
N GLU A 74 -17.00 -1.03 -29.77
CA GLU A 74 -16.32 -1.34 -28.52
C GLU A 74 -15.09 -2.20 -28.82
N PRO A 75 -13.92 -1.87 -28.27
CA PRO A 75 -12.88 -2.89 -28.11
C PRO A 75 -13.46 -4.05 -27.30
N LYS A 76 -13.10 -5.31 -27.61
CA LYS A 76 -13.58 -6.50 -26.88
C LYS A 76 -13.50 -6.24 -25.36
N LYS A 77 -14.65 -6.34 -24.68
CA LYS A 77 -14.95 -5.81 -23.34
C LYS A 77 -13.89 -6.10 -22.26
N SER A 78 -13.65 -5.12 -21.38
CA SER A 78 -13.52 -5.36 -19.94
C SER A 78 -14.89 -5.16 -19.26
N GLY A 79 -15.34 -6.17 -18.51
CA GLY A 79 -16.59 -6.11 -17.76
C GLY A 79 -16.39 -5.47 -16.39
N ALA A 80 -16.36 -4.15 -16.31
CA ALA A 80 -16.69 -3.35 -15.13
C ALA A 80 -16.62 -1.86 -15.52
N THR A 81 -17.59 -1.08 -15.05
CA THR A 81 -17.64 0.38 -15.20
C THR A 81 -16.35 1.03 -14.69
N ALA A 82 -15.43 1.39 -15.59
CA ALA A 82 -14.24 2.17 -15.29
C ALA A 82 -14.39 3.58 -15.88
N LEU A 83 -14.52 4.57 -14.98
CA LEU A 83 -14.35 5.98 -15.28
C LEU A 83 -12.97 6.19 -15.91
N ILE A 84 -12.95 6.74 -17.11
CA ILE A 84 -11.73 7.06 -17.86
C ILE A 84 -11.04 8.25 -17.17
N SER A 85 -9.95 8.00 -16.46
CA SER A 85 -9.00 9.06 -16.05
C SER A 85 -7.83 9.08 -17.03
N LEU A 86 -7.82 10.11 -17.88
CA LEU A 86 -6.77 10.41 -18.85
C LEU A 86 -5.53 10.98 -18.16
N VAL A 87 -4.42 10.23 -18.15
CA VAL A 87 -3.06 10.81 -18.08
C VAL A 87 -2.13 9.96 -18.96
N SER A 88 -1.74 10.52 -20.11
CA SER A 88 -0.79 9.92 -21.04
C SER A 88 0.62 10.45 -20.78
N THR A 89 1.55 9.61 -20.31
CA THR A 89 2.99 9.87 -20.48
C THR A 89 3.80 8.56 -20.54
N VAL A 90 3.98 7.99 -21.73
CA VAL A 90 5.24 7.32 -22.14
C VAL A 90 5.43 7.53 -23.64
N MET A 91 6.53 8.18 -23.98
CA MET A 91 6.98 8.46 -25.34
C MET A 91 7.46 7.17 -26.02
N SER A 92 6.76 6.73 -27.06
CA SER A 92 7.25 5.71 -27.99
C SER A 92 8.26 6.34 -28.96
N VAL A 93 9.40 5.66 -29.11
CA VAL A 93 10.59 6.03 -29.87
C VAL A 93 10.90 4.78 -30.71
N ILE A 94 10.76 4.64 -32.03
CA ILE A 94 10.63 5.55 -33.18
C ILE A 94 9.80 4.88 -34.28
N THR A 95 9.19 5.69 -35.14
CA THR A 95 9.39 5.58 -36.60
C THR A 95 9.16 6.96 -37.22
N SER A 96 10.26 7.62 -37.63
CA SER A 96 10.19 8.81 -38.47
C SER A 96 9.99 8.38 -39.91
N LEU A 97 8.73 8.40 -40.35
CA LEU A 97 8.19 8.85 -41.64
C LEU A 97 6.71 8.45 -41.62
N PHE A 98 5.82 9.39 -41.98
CA PHE A 98 4.34 9.34 -41.87
C PHE A 98 3.74 9.79 -40.53
N THR A 99 3.45 11.10 -40.49
CA THR A 99 2.64 11.74 -39.46
C THR A 99 1.17 11.73 -39.89
N THR A 100 0.29 11.05 -39.15
CA THR A 100 -1.12 11.45 -39.08
C THR A 100 -1.34 12.18 -37.76
N LYS A 101 -1.56 13.50 -37.89
CA LYS A 101 -1.81 14.42 -36.78
C LYS A 101 -3.11 14.04 -36.07
N THR A 102 -3.05 13.78 -34.77
CA THR A 102 -4.20 13.86 -33.87
C THR A 102 -4.07 15.09 -32.97
N PRO A 103 -5.16 15.80 -32.65
CA PRO A 103 -5.12 17.14 -32.06
C PRO A 103 -4.76 17.10 -30.57
N SER A 104 -3.90 18.03 -30.17
CA SER A 104 -3.59 18.33 -28.76
C SER A 104 -4.80 18.98 -28.07
N SER A 105 -5.18 18.48 -26.91
CA SER A 105 -6.11 19.16 -25.99
C SER A 105 -5.43 19.45 -24.66
N ALA A 106 -5.78 20.59 -24.08
CA ALA A 106 -5.01 21.33 -23.10
C ALA A 106 -5.35 20.99 -21.62
N THR A 107 -4.27 20.96 -20.81
CA THR A 107 -4.06 21.38 -19.41
C THR A 107 -5.14 21.29 -18.31
N LEU A 108 -4.68 20.70 -17.19
CA LEU A 108 -4.97 20.84 -15.73
C LEU A 108 -5.54 19.54 -15.12
N ASP A 109 -4.97 18.92 -14.09
CA ASP A 109 -4.48 19.50 -12.83
C ASP A 109 -3.43 18.61 -12.10
N GLN A 110 -2.62 19.26 -11.26
CA GLN A 110 -1.58 18.78 -10.31
C GLN A 110 -0.84 17.45 -10.59
N GLY A 111 0.33 17.56 -11.21
CA GLY A 111 1.34 16.51 -11.17
C GLY A 111 1.79 16.22 -9.74
N LYS A 112 1.88 14.92 -9.39
CA LYS A 112 2.81 14.46 -8.35
C LYS A 112 4.18 15.04 -8.73
N ASP A 113 4.85 15.68 -7.78
CA ASP A 113 6.17 16.26 -8.01
C ASP A 113 7.05 15.27 -8.78
N LEU A 114 7.64 15.75 -9.88
CA LEU A 114 8.74 15.11 -10.62
C LEU A 114 10.02 15.15 -9.75
N ASN A 115 9.94 14.60 -8.54
CA ASN A 115 11.07 14.31 -7.66
C ASN A 115 10.67 13.42 -6.46
N LEU A 116 9.82 12.43 -6.68
CA LEU A 116 9.79 11.21 -5.85
C LEU A 116 10.38 10.03 -6.62
N SER A 117 11.45 10.27 -7.39
CA SER A 117 12.38 9.20 -7.70
C SER A 117 13.03 8.79 -6.36
N ASN A 118 12.86 7.51 -5.97
CA ASN A 118 13.33 6.89 -4.72
C ASN A 118 12.53 7.12 -3.43
N ALA A 119 11.19 7.08 -3.46
CA ALA A 119 10.47 6.68 -2.24
C ALA A 119 10.60 5.15 -2.05
N ALA A 120 11.81 4.69 -1.72
CA ALA A 120 12.08 3.33 -1.29
C ALA A 120 11.37 3.07 0.06
N GLY A 121 10.06 2.85 0.02
CA GLY A 121 9.21 2.67 1.19
C GLY A 121 7.80 2.22 0.84
N ASN A 122 7.18 1.51 1.75
CA ASN A 122 5.80 1.04 1.66
C ASN A 122 4.84 2.23 1.74
N GLN A 123 3.80 2.24 0.89
CA GLN A 123 2.88 3.38 0.78
C GLN A 123 1.43 2.93 0.95
N VAL A 124 0.56 3.91 1.24
CA VAL A 124 -0.90 3.74 1.22
C VAL A 124 -1.40 4.28 -0.13
N LYS A 125 -1.83 3.39 -1.02
CA LYS A 125 -2.28 3.71 -2.39
C LYS A 125 -3.80 3.55 -2.51
N LEU A 126 -4.58 4.48 -1.96
CA LEU A 126 -6.05 4.42 -1.99
C LEU A 126 -6.59 4.87 -3.35
N GLY A 127 -7.30 3.98 -4.06
CA GLY A 127 -7.93 4.27 -5.35
C GLY A 127 -6.99 4.21 -6.56
N ASP A 128 -5.69 4.03 -6.33
CA ASP A 128 -4.68 3.79 -7.36
C ASP A 128 -4.77 2.35 -7.88
N ILE A 129 -4.13 2.10 -9.02
CA ILE A 129 -4.03 0.76 -9.62
C ILE A 129 -3.22 -0.16 -8.71
N ILE A 130 -3.72 -1.37 -8.47
CA ILE A 130 -2.96 -2.42 -7.77
C ILE A 130 -1.91 -2.94 -8.74
N ARG A 131 -0.64 -2.99 -8.32
CA ARG A 131 0.44 -3.41 -9.22
C ARG A 131 0.22 -4.78 -9.83
N GLU A 132 0.58 -4.88 -11.10
CA GLU A 132 0.69 -6.14 -11.82
C GLU A 132 2.15 -6.39 -12.19
N VAL A 133 2.64 -7.61 -12.00
CA VAL A 133 4.07 -7.90 -12.09
C VAL A 133 4.30 -9.05 -13.05
N SER A 134 5.24 -8.87 -13.97
CA SER A 134 5.84 -9.90 -14.80
C SER A 134 7.18 -10.34 -14.23
N GLY A 135 7.50 -11.62 -14.40
CA GLY A 135 8.83 -12.14 -14.10
C GLY A 135 9.24 -11.92 -12.65
N ARG A 136 10.53 -11.67 -12.44
CA ARG A 136 11.17 -11.46 -11.14
C ARG A 136 11.43 -9.97 -10.94
N THR A 137 10.78 -9.33 -9.97
CA THR A 137 10.94 -7.88 -9.75
C THR A 137 11.06 -7.56 -8.27
N LYS A 138 11.86 -6.53 -7.93
CA LYS A 138 11.88 -5.94 -6.58
C LYS A 138 10.67 -5.02 -6.41
N ILE A 139 9.90 -5.30 -5.37
CA ILE A 139 8.64 -4.63 -5.06
C ILE A 139 8.76 -4.02 -3.66
N TYR A 140 8.17 -2.83 -3.48
CA TYR A 140 7.85 -2.27 -2.18
C TYR A 140 6.33 -2.42 -1.96
N PRO A 141 5.88 -3.46 -1.22
CA PRO A 141 4.46 -3.74 -1.06
C PRO A 141 3.68 -2.58 -0.43
N ASP A 142 2.40 -2.46 -0.74
CA ASP A 142 1.56 -1.34 -0.26
C ASP A 142 0.82 -1.73 1.02
N TYR A 143 0.60 -0.79 1.93
CA TYR A 143 -0.15 -1.04 3.16
C TYR A 143 -1.63 -1.31 2.87
N LEU A 144 -2.14 -2.44 3.36
CA LEU A 144 -3.58 -2.75 3.34
C LEU A 144 -4.30 -2.23 4.58
N LEU A 145 -3.59 -2.17 5.71
CA LEU A 145 -4.09 -1.67 6.99
C LEU A 145 -3.01 -0.82 7.66
N PRO A 146 -3.39 0.12 8.56
CA PRO A 146 -2.42 0.83 9.38
C PRO A 146 -1.55 -0.13 10.21
N PRO A 147 -0.23 0.06 10.28
CA PRO A 147 0.64 -0.73 11.15
C PRO A 147 0.23 -0.64 12.62
N ARG A 148 0.17 -1.79 13.30
CA ARG A 148 -0.12 -1.85 14.74
C ARG A 148 1.20 -2.00 15.50
N ARG A 149 1.53 -1.00 16.33
CA ARG A 149 2.66 -1.06 17.26
C ARG A 149 2.18 -1.32 18.68
N TYR A 150 2.79 -2.24 19.41
CA TYR A 150 2.41 -2.55 20.79
C TYR A 150 3.58 -3.13 21.58
N PHE A 151 3.54 -2.99 22.91
CA PHE A 151 4.53 -3.53 23.83
C PHE A 151 4.11 -4.93 24.31
N THR A 152 4.93 -5.96 24.06
CA THR A 152 4.71 -7.31 24.61
C THR A 152 5.26 -7.46 26.02
N ASP A 153 6.31 -6.71 26.33
CA ASP A 153 6.91 -6.58 27.65
C ASP A 153 7.36 -5.13 27.88
N VAL A 154 7.96 -4.86 29.04
CA VAL A 154 8.29 -3.49 29.47
C VAL A 154 9.33 -2.77 28.59
N LYS A 155 10.06 -3.48 27.72
CA LYS A 155 11.15 -2.96 26.87
C LYS A 155 11.06 -3.39 25.40
N THR A 156 10.21 -4.36 25.08
CA THR A 156 10.06 -4.91 23.72
C THR A 156 8.79 -4.36 23.08
N GLN A 157 8.95 -3.61 22.00
CA GLN A 157 7.86 -3.22 21.11
C GLN A 157 7.82 -4.15 19.90
N TRP A 158 6.65 -4.45 19.38
CA TRP A 158 6.43 -5.15 18.12
C TRP A 158 5.60 -4.30 17.17
N ALA A 159 5.87 -4.42 15.88
CA ALA A 159 5.09 -3.88 14.78
C ALA A 159 4.49 -5.05 13.99
N GLU A 160 3.16 -5.02 13.81
CA GLU A 160 2.42 -5.90 12.91
C GLU A 160 2.00 -5.10 11.69
N ILE A 161 2.37 -5.58 10.51
CA ILE A 161 2.21 -4.88 9.24
C ILE A 161 1.54 -5.82 8.23
N LEU A 162 0.50 -5.34 7.55
CA LEU A 162 -0.17 -6.08 6.47
C LEU A 162 0.02 -5.36 5.14
N LEU A 163 0.56 -6.07 4.15
CA LEU A 163 0.96 -5.53 2.86
C LEU A 163 0.34 -6.27 1.67
N CYS A 164 0.06 -5.55 0.59
CA CYS A 164 -0.29 -6.08 -0.72
C CYS A 164 0.96 -6.16 -1.59
N VAL A 165 1.35 -7.37 -1.99
CA VAL A 165 2.48 -7.59 -2.90
C VAL A 165 2.09 -7.19 -4.32
N GLY A 166 0.93 -7.64 -4.80
CA GLY A 166 0.42 -7.34 -6.13
C GLY A 166 -0.70 -8.29 -6.53
N VAL A 167 -1.30 -8.06 -7.70
CA VAL A 167 -2.31 -8.93 -8.30
C VAL A 167 -1.70 -10.30 -8.57
N GLY A 168 -2.45 -11.38 -8.30
CA GLY A 168 -2.25 -12.83 -8.44
C GLY A 168 -1.22 -13.47 -7.51
N GLU A 169 -0.70 -14.64 -7.90
CA GLU A 169 0.25 -15.43 -7.11
C GLU A 169 1.73 -15.14 -7.41
N PHE A 170 2.56 -15.33 -6.39
CA PHE A 170 4.00 -15.11 -6.43
C PHE A 170 4.77 -16.24 -5.75
N GLU A 171 5.99 -16.49 -6.24
CA GLU A 171 7.02 -17.21 -5.52
C GLU A 171 8.00 -16.22 -4.89
N ILE A 172 8.18 -16.34 -3.57
CA ILE A 172 9.01 -15.44 -2.77
C ILE A 172 9.97 -16.31 -1.95
N SER A 173 11.26 -16.14 -2.16
CA SER A 173 12.28 -16.84 -1.39
C SER A 173 12.59 -16.12 -0.08
N ALA A 174 13.00 -16.85 0.95
CA ALA A 174 13.25 -16.25 2.26
C ALA A 174 14.38 -15.21 2.30
N GLY A 175 15.36 -15.31 1.40
CA GLY A 175 16.44 -14.32 1.24
C GLY A 175 16.02 -13.05 0.51
N ASP A 176 14.86 -13.06 -0.16
CA ASP A 176 14.37 -11.98 -1.01
C ASP A 176 13.44 -11.00 -0.28
N VAL A 177 13.08 -11.29 0.98
CA VAL A 177 12.31 -10.36 1.84
C VAL A 177 13.28 -9.57 2.71
N LYS A 178 13.30 -8.25 2.54
CA LYS A 178 14.24 -7.34 3.21
C LYS A 178 13.51 -6.19 3.90
N ILE A 179 14.17 -5.64 4.91
CA ILE A 179 13.80 -4.41 5.62
C ILE A 179 14.99 -3.45 5.55
N GLY A 180 14.81 -2.33 4.82
CA GLY A 180 15.96 -1.63 4.24
C GLY A 180 16.78 -2.60 3.38
N ASP A 181 18.08 -2.70 3.64
CA ASP A 181 18.98 -3.65 2.97
C ASP A 181 19.18 -4.98 3.71
N THR A 182 18.58 -5.14 4.90
CA THR A 182 18.77 -6.34 5.74
C THR A 182 17.71 -7.40 5.43
N ALA A 183 18.13 -8.62 5.09
CA ALA A 183 17.20 -9.74 4.93
C ALA A 183 16.49 -10.07 6.25
N LEU A 184 15.17 -10.25 6.22
CA LEU A 184 14.38 -10.59 7.41
C LEU A 184 14.85 -11.89 8.05
N ALA A 185 15.27 -12.87 7.25
CA ALA A 185 15.80 -14.14 7.75
C ALA A 185 17.06 -13.96 8.63
N SER A 186 17.85 -12.92 8.38
CA SER A 186 19.07 -12.61 9.17
C SER A 186 18.76 -12.00 10.54
N LEU A 187 17.51 -11.55 10.77
CA LEU A 187 17.06 -10.96 12.03
C LEU A 187 16.62 -12.03 13.06
N GLY A 188 16.60 -13.32 12.69
CA GLY A 188 16.22 -14.41 13.59
C GLY A 188 14.84 -14.18 14.23
N ASP A 189 14.73 -14.41 15.53
CA ASP A 189 13.47 -14.27 16.28
C ASP A 189 12.98 -12.80 16.43
N THR A 190 13.67 -11.83 15.85
CA THR A 190 13.30 -10.40 15.91
C THR A 190 12.51 -9.92 14.70
N ALA A 191 12.38 -10.73 13.65
CA ALA A 191 11.45 -10.47 12.57
C ALA A 191 10.92 -11.77 11.95
N SER A 192 9.68 -11.77 11.51
CA SER A 192 9.11 -12.88 10.75
C SER A 192 8.09 -12.38 9.75
N TYR A 193 7.75 -13.20 8.77
CA TYR A 193 6.73 -12.87 7.79
C TYR A 193 5.92 -14.11 7.40
N LYS A 194 4.73 -13.89 6.85
CA LYS A 194 3.89 -14.92 6.24
C LYS A 194 3.34 -14.39 4.92
N VAL A 195 3.26 -15.25 3.92
CA VAL A 195 2.69 -14.94 2.61
C VAL A 195 1.38 -15.71 2.45
N PHE A 196 0.38 -15.02 1.96
CA PHE A 196 -0.96 -15.53 1.72
C PHE A 196 -1.28 -15.30 0.24
N GLY A 197 -1.62 -16.38 -0.47
CA GLY A 197 -2.04 -16.28 -1.86
C GLY A 197 -3.42 -15.61 -2.01
N PRO A 198 -3.85 -15.34 -3.26
CA PRO A 198 -5.16 -14.81 -3.58
C PRO A 198 -6.30 -15.58 -2.90
N GLY A 199 -7.18 -14.85 -2.20
CA GLY A 199 -8.36 -15.42 -1.55
C GLY A 199 -8.09 -16.23 -0.28
N ALA A 200 -6.85 -16.30 0.21
CA ALA A 200 -6.54 -17.00 1.45
C ALA A 200 -7.22 -16.36 2.67
N ASP A 201 -7.60 -17.19 3.65
CA ASP A 201 -8.26 -16.75 4.88
C ASP A 201 -7.26 -16.11 5.86
N LEU A 202 -7.51 -14.85 6.20
CA LEU A 202 -6.77 -14.01 7.14
C LEU A 202 -7.52 -13.81 8.46
N SER A 203 -8.65 -14.47 8.68
CA SER A 203 -9.47 -14.31 9.89
C SER A 203 -8.69 -14.58 11.19
N GLY A 204 -7.70 -15.48 11.14
CA GLY A 204 -6.79 -15.81 12.25
C GLY A 204 -5.51 -14.98 12.32
N GLU A 205 -5.24 -14.11 11.35
CA GLU A 205 -3.98 -13.36 11.25
C GLU A 205 -4.05 -12.05 12.05
N ALA A 206 -3.09 -11.84 12.96
CA ALA A 206 -3.07 -10.68 13.85
C ALA A 206 -2.86 -9.36 13.10
N ALA A 207 -1.93 -9.35 12.14
CA ALA A 207 -1.68 -8.20 11.26
C ALA A 207 -2.91 -7.84 10.39
N ALA A 208 -3.84 -8.77 10.17
CA ALA A 208 -5.08 -8.52 9.44
C ALA A 208 -6.22 -7.94 10.30
N LYS A 209 -5.95 -7.63 11.58
CA LYS A 209 -6.89 -6.90 12.44
C LYS A 209 -6.66 -5.41 12.29
N TRP A 210 -7.70 -4.67 11.94
CA TRP A 210 -7.60 -3.22 11.82
C TRP A 210 -7.59 -2.56 13.20
N TRP A 211 -6.40 -2.11 13.60
CA TRP A 211 -6.22 -1.23 14.75
C TRP A 211 -6.10 0.22 14.26
N HIS A 212 -7.17 0.99 14.48
CA HIS A 212 -7.17 2.41 14.19
C HIS A 212 -6.48 3.16 15.34
N SER A 213 -5.50 4.01 15.02
CA SER A 213 -4.84 4.87 15.99
C SER A 213 -5.56 6.22 16.05
N SER A 214 -5.81 6.73 17.26
CA SER A 214 -6.36 8.08 17.46
C SER A 214 -5.29 9.12 17.18
N ASP A 215 -5.62 10.14 16.37
CA ASP A 215 -4.71 11.21 15.96
C ASP A 215 -4.38 12.17 17.11
N GLU A 216 -5.21 12.19 18.15
CA GLU A 216 -5.10 13.07 19.31
C GLU A 216 -4.07 12.58 20.34
N VAL A 217 -3.64 11.32 20.25
CA VAL A 217 -2.73 10.69 21.22
C VAL A 217 -1.44 10.22 20.55
N GLY A 218 -0.33 10.88 20.89
CA GLY A 218 0.99 10.52 20.38
C GLY A 218 2.04 11.60 20.67
N SER A 219 3.10 11.65 19.85
CA SER A 219 4.16 12.65 19.97
C SER A 219 3.61 14.08 19.92
N THR A 220 4.05 14.91 20.86
CA THR A 220 3.60 16.30 20.94
C THR A 220 4.46 17.21 20.06
N SER A 221 3.89 18.34 19.61
CA SER A 221 4.63 19.41 18.90
C SER A 221 5.78 20.01 19.71
N THR A 222 5.82 19.73 21.02
CA THR A 222 6.90 20.11 21.94
C THR A 222 8.05 19.08 22.02
N GLY A 223 8.03 18.03 21.19
CA GLY A 223 9.09 17.03 21.08
C GLY A 223 9.05 15.93 22.14
N SER A 224 7.92 15.77 22.85
CA SER A 224 7.72 14.66 23.78
C SER A 224 7.15 13.45 23.06
N ALA A 225 7.56 12.24 23.46
CA ALA A 225 7.11 10.99 22.86
C ALA A 225 5.62 10.67 23.11
N GLY A 226 4.97 11.37 24.05
CA GLY A 226 3.56 11.21 24.39
C GLY A 226 3.04 12.36 25.26
N LEU A 227 1.76 12.34 25.59
CA LEU A 227 1.11 13.33 26.44
C LEU A 227 1.44 13.06 27.92
N THR A 228 2.19 13.95 28.56
CA THR A 228 2.53 13.80 29.99
C THR A 228 1.27 13.77 30.85
N LEU A 229 1.11 12.73 31.66
CA LEU A 229 -0.03 12.63 32.56
C LEU A 229 0.16 13.65 33.69
N LYS A 230 -0.89 14.44 33.94
CA LYS A 230 -0.90 15.37 35.06
C LYS A 230 -1.16 14.61 36.36
N ALA A 231 -0.47 15.02 37.40
CA ALA A 231 -0.82 14.70 38.77
C ALA A 231 -1.90 15.66 39.27
N THR A 232 -2.61 15.27 40.32
CA THR A 232 -3.48 16.20 41.04
C THR A 232 -2.68 17.39 41.58
N PHE A 233 -3.20 18.62 41.44
CA PHE A 233 -2.56 19.82 41.94
C PHE A 233 -2.31 19.73 43.45
N ALA A 234 -1.23 20.37 43.92
CA ALA A 234 -0.95 20.52 45.32
C ALA A 234 -1.97 21.49 45.95
N LEU A 235 -3.03 20.96 46.55
CA LEU A 235 -3.83 21.74 47.50
C LEU A 235 -2.93 22.10 48.68
N THR A 236 -3.08 23.32 49.21
CA THR A 236 -2.41 23.68 50.47
C THR A 236 -2.96 22.74 51.56
N GLN A 237 -2.09 21.86 52.04
CA GLN A 237 -2.48 20.70 52.85
C GLN A 237 -2.90 21.08 54.27
N GLN A 238 -2.42 22.21 54.79
CA GLN A 238 -2.70 22.64 56.15
C GLN A 238 -3.55 23.91 56.13
N ALA A 239 -4.67 23.90 56.85
CA ALA A 239 -5.47 25.09 57.06
C ALA A 239 -4.72 26.10 57.95
N ALA A 240 -4.73 27.37 57.57
CA ALA A 240 -3.98 28.45 58.25
C ALA A 240 -4.88 29.43 59.00
N ALA A 241 -6.04 28.98 59.49
CA ALA A 241 -6.91 29.82 60.30
C ALA A 241 -6.38 29.97 61.73
N SER A 242 -6.61 31.14 62.32
CA SER A 242 -6.21 31.47 63.69
C SER A 242 -7.07 30.81 64.77
N THR A 243 -8.28 30.36 64.43
CA THR A 243 -9.16 29.58 65.31
C THR A 243 -10.16 28.76 64.51
N TYR A 244 -10.60 27.63 65.07
CA TYR A 244 -11.62 26.76 64.49
C TYR A 244 -12.75 26.53 65.49
N LEU A 245 -13.98 26.50 64.97
CA LEU A 245 -15.19 26.16 65.69
C LEU A 245 -15.68 24.79 65.22
N LEU A 246 -15.68 23.80 66.11
CA LEU A 246 -16.18 22.45 65.84
C LEU A 246 -17.51 22.26 66.56
N SER A 247 -18.54 21.81 65.85
CA SER A 247 -19.83 21.48 66.44
C SER A 247 -20.63 20.55 65.54
N GLY A 248 -21.08 19.42 66.07
CA GLY A 248 -21.72 18.38 65.27
C GLY A 248 -20.80 17.93 64.14
N TYR A 249 -21.32 17.87 62.92
CA TYR A 249 -20.55 17.49 61.74
C TYR A 249 -19.78 18.66 61.11
N GLN A 250 -19.81 19.85 61.71
CA GLN A 250 -19.23 21.05 61.12
C GLN A 250 -17.91 21.45 61.76
N VAL A 251 -17.01 21.92 60.92
CA VAL A 251 -15.78 22.62 61.28
C VAL A 251 -15.76 23.94 60.55
N THR A 252 -15.87 25.03 61.31
CA THR A 252 -16.06 26.38 60.79
C THR A 252 -14.88 27.27 61.18
N VAL A 253 -14.42 28.10 60.26
CA VAL A 253 -13.51 29.21 60.53
C VAL A 253 -14.38 30.44 60.81
N PRO A 254 -14.35 31.00 62.04
CA PRO A 254 -15.12 32.20 62.37
C PRO A 254 -14.71 33.41 61.54
N GLU A 255 -15.61 34.38 61.42
CA GLU A 255 -15.34 35.64 60.71
C GLU A 255 -14.07 36.34 61.26
N GLY A 256 -13.21 36.79 60.35
CA GLY A 256 -11.93 37.45 60.69
C GLY A 256 -10.81 36.49 61.15
N ALA A 257 -11.05 35.18 61.24
CA ALA A 257 -10.04 34.20 61.65
C ALA A 257 -9.24 33.59 60.49
N GLY A 258 -9.60 33.89 59.24
CA GLY A 258 -9.01 33.36 58.02
C GLY A 258 -10.04 32.55 57.20
N TRP A 259 -9.55 31.64 56.37
CA TRP A 259 -10.36 30.74 55.54
C TRP A 259 -9.67 29.38 55.43
N PHE A 260 -10.41 28.33 55.07
CA PHE A 260 -9.76 27.14 54.56
C PHE A 260 -9.07 27.46 53.22
N PRO A 261 -7.98 26.75 52.85
CA PRO A 261 -7.34 26.98 51.58
C PRO A 261 -8.27 26.72 50.39
N GLU A 262 -8.05 27.47 49.32
CA GLU A 262 -8.78 27.30 48.06
C GLU A 262 -8.65 25.86 47.53
N GLY A 263 -9.73 25.32 46.98
CA GLY A 263 -9.79 23.97 46.41
C GLY A 263 -10.10 22.84 47.40
N TRP A 264 -10.29 23.13 48.69
CA TRP A 264 -10.88 22.16 49.62
C TRP A 264 -12.36 21.94 49.28
N THR A 265 -12.73 20.73 48.85
CA THR A 265 -14.09 20.38 48.39
C THR A 265 -14.57 19.04 48.99
N SER A 266 -15.84 18.70 48.76
CA SER A 266 -16.42 17.41 49.14
C SER A 266 -15.63 16.25 48.50
N GLY A 267 -15.50 15.14 49.24
CA GLY A 267 -14.76 13.93 48.85
C GLY A 267 -13.32 13.87 49.36
N LEU A 268 -12.72 15.01 49.75
CA LEU A 268 -11.38 15.03 50.34
C LEU A 268 -11.38 14.44 51.76
N ILE A 269 -10.29 13.77 52.14
CA ILE A 269 -10.09 13.29 53.52
C ILE A 269 -9.17 14.28 54.25
N ALA A 270 -9.56 14.67 55.46
CA ALA A 270 -8.78 15.48 56.38
C ALA A 270 -8.49 14.71 57.67
N ARG A 271 -7.27 14.86 58.19
CA ARG A 271 -6.92 14.56 59.58
C ARG A 271 -7.32 15.76 60.45
N ILE A 272 -8.13 15.52 61.48
CA ILE A 272 -8.61 16.58 62.38
C ILE A 272 -8.19 16.26 63.82
N GLU A 273 -7.30 17.08 64.37
CA GLU A 273 -6.84 16.98 65.75
C GLU A 273 -7.61 17.96 66.64
N ALA A 274 -8.80 17.53 67.08
CA ALA A 274 -9.65 18.30 67.99
C ALA A 274 -9.27 18.01 69.45
N ILE A 275 -8.54 18.92 70.08
CA ILE A 275 -8.02 18.76 71.45
C ILE A 275 -9.11 19.09 72.48
N TYR A 276 -9.50 18.11 73.30
CA TYR A 276 -10.47 18.25 74.39
C TYR A 276 -9.84 17.91 75.75
N PRO A 277 -10.39 18.44 76.86
CA PRO A 277 -9.97 18.05 78.20
C PRO A 277 -10.55 16.68 78.59
N TYR A 278 -9.68 15.76 79.00
CA TYR A 278 -10.03 14.45 79.57
C TYR A 278 -9.35 14.25 80.92
N THR A 279 -9.97 13.47 81.80
CA THR A 279 -9.36 13.07 83.07
C THR A 279 -8.80 11.66 82.95
N TYR A 280 -7.48 11.56 83.04
CA TYR A 280 -6.75 10.29 83.09
C TYR A 280 -6.51 9.89 84.55
N THR A 281 -6.99 8.71 84.94
CA THR A 281 -6.81 8.17 86.29
C THR A 281 -5.98 6.90 86.22
N ASN A 282 -4.74 7.00 86.69
CA ASN A 282 -3.87 5.85 86.92
C ASN A 282 -3.97 5.43 88.39
N LEU A 283 -4.31 4.17 88.66
CA LEU A 283 -4.49 3.65 90.02
C LEU A 283 -3.16 3.23 90.68
N GLY A 284 -2.05 3.19 89.92
CA GLY A 284 -0.72 2.85 90.43
C GLY A 284 -0.53 1.38 90.84
N ASP A 285 -1.50 0.52 90.53
CA ASP A 285 -1.56 -0.91 90.88
C ASP A 285 -1.32 -1.85 89.69
N GLY A 286 -0.96 -1.30 88.52
CA GLY A 286 -0.77 -2.04 87.28
C GLY A 286 -2.04 -2.23 86.44
N SER A 287 -3.19 -1.71 86.88
CA SER A 287 -4.41 -1.66 86.08
C SER A 287 -4.34 -0.64 84.94
N ALA A 288 -5.24 -0.78 83.97
CA ALA A 288 -5.32 0.10 82.80
C ALA A 288 -5.75 1.52 83.23
N THR A 289 -5.11 2.54 82.66
CA THR A 289 -5.51 3.93 82.89
C THR A 289 -6.95 4.15 82.43
N VAL A 290 -7.78 4.74 83.30
CA VAL A 290 -9.17 5.10 83.00
C VAL A 290 -9.19 6.51 82.42
N VAL A 291 -9.78 6.67 81.24
CA VAL A 291 -10.08 7.96 80.61
C VAL A 291 -11.54 8.28 80.87
N SER A 292 -11.83 9.44 81.45
CA SER A 292 -13.19 9.89 81.79
C SER A 292 -13.37 11.37 81.48
N GLY A 293 -14.61 11.80 81.27
CA GLY A 293 -14.92 13.22 81.00
C GLY A 293 -16.18 13.41 80.17
N ILE A 294 -16.62 14.66 80.07
CA ILE A 294 -17.85 15.03 79.36
C ILE A 294 -17.80 14.75 77.84
N HIS A 295 -16.59 14.64 77.27
CA HIS A 295 -16.36 14.41 75.85
C HIS A 295 -16.19 12.92 75.49
N VAL A 296 -16.26 12.00 76.47
CA VAL A 296 -16.07 10.57 76.22
C VAL A 296 -17.15 10.01 75.29
N ALA A 297 -18.40 10.45 75.45
CA ALA A 297 -19.51 10.00 74.60
C ALA A 297 -19.29 10.32 73.11
N MET A 298 -18.65 11.46 72.77
CA MET A 298 -18.34 11.85 71.38
C MET A 298 -17.40 10.87 70.68
N ILE A 299 -16.54 10.17 71.43
CA ILE A 299 -15.64 9.17 70.86
C ILE A 299 -16.45 7.94 70.39
N ASN A 300 -17.61 7.68 71.00
CA ASN A 300 -18.38 6.44 70.89
C ASN A 300 -17.51 5.17 71.11
N PRO A 301 -16.84 5.06 72.27
CA PRO A 301 -15.87 4.00 72.52
C PRO A 301 -16.55 2.62 72.64
N HIS A 302 -15.91 1.59 72.09
CA HIS A 302 -16.30 0.20 72.28
C HIS A 302 -15.07 -0.69 72.47
N VAL A 303 -15.24 -1.82 73.16
CA VAL A 303 -14.13 -2.73 73.47
C VAL A 303 -13.49 -3.24 72.18
N GLY A 304 -12.17 -3.14 72.07
CA GLY A 304 -11.40 -3.54 70.89
C GLY A 304 -11.19 -2.43 69.85
N MET A 305 -11.80 -1.25 70.01
CA MET A 305 -11.60 -0.11 69.13
C MET A 305 -10.13 0.35 69.17
N ALA A 306 -9.47 0.37 68.00
CA ALA A 306 -8.13 0.90 67.83
C ALA A 306 -8.19 2.44 67.72
N ILE A 307 -7.49 3.13 68.62
CA ILE A 307 -7.54 4.58 68.75
C ILE A 307 -6.13 5.19 68.72
N GLU A 308 -6.07 6.43 68.24
CA GLU A 308 -4.89 7.30 68.37
C GLU A 308 -5.21 8.42 69.35
N ILE A 309 -4.27 8.68 70.25
CA ILE A 309 -4.26 9.84 71.13
C ILE A 309 -3.16 10.78 70.64
N THR A 310 -3.49 12.06 70.41
CA THR A 310 -2.51 13.14 70.22
C THR A 310 -2.62 14.16 71.36
N GLY A 311 -1.55 14.94 71.60
CA GLY A 311 -1.43 15.82 72.77
C GLY A 311 -0.86 15.09 73.98
N ASP A 312 -1.43 15.30 75.17
CA ASP A 312 -1.01 14.62 76.39
C ASP A 312 -1.27 13.11 76.27
N ASN A 313 -0.31 12.29 76.72
CA ASN A 313 -0.32 10.81 76.60
C ASN A 313 -0.34 10.26 75.15
N ALA A 314 0.19 11.01 74.17
CA ALA A 314 0.17 10.63 72.77
C ALA A 314 0.68 9.20 72.48
N GLY A 315 -0.03 8.48 71.60
CA GLY A 315 0.28 7.10 71.21
C GLY A 315 -0.92 6.37 70.60
N SER A 316 -0.70 5.12 70.17
CA SER A 316 -1.74 4.22 69.68
C SER A 316 -2.14 3.21 70.76
N TYR A 317 -3.44 3.01 70.95
CA TYR A 317 -4.01 2.20 72.02
C TYR A 317 -5.24 1.43 71.54
N VAL A 318 -5.66 0.44 72.33
CA VAL A 318 -6.92 -0.29 72.14
C VAL A 318 -7.79 -0.10 73.36
N ILE A 319 -9.09 0.15 73.16
CA ILE A 319 -10.05 0.30 74.25
C ILE A 319 -10.28 -1.05 74.94
N GLY A 320 -9.96 -1.13 76.24
CA GLY A 320 -10.02 -2.37 77.04
C GLY A 320 -11.38 -2.64 77.69
N SER A 321 -12.05 -1.60 78.16
CA SER A 321 -13.39 -1.66 78.77
C SER A 321 -14.07 -0.30 78.62
N VAL A 322 -15.40 -0.27 78.66
CA VAL A 322 -16.22 0.94 78.56
C VAL A 322 -17.29 0.89 79.64
N GLU A 323 -17.46 2.00 80.36
CA GLU A 323 -18.54 2.21 81.33
C GLU A 323 -19.55 3.19 80.76
N THR A 324 -20.84 2.90 80.92
CA THR A 324 -21.94 3.73 80.41
C THR A 324 -22.84 4.25 81.54
N ASN A 325 -23.46 5.41 81.33
CA ASN A 325 -24.52 5.91 82.20
C ASN A 325 -25.84 5.11 82.02
N ALA A 326 -26.87 5.47 82.77
CA ALA A 326 -28.19 4.83 82.70
C ALA A 326 -28.91 5.02 81.34
N GLU A 327 -28.47 5.99 80.54
CA GLU A 327 -28.99 6.31 79.21
C GLU A 327 -28.19 5.61 78.09
N GLY A 328 -27.16 4.83 78.46
CA GLY A 328 -26.32 4.06 77.53
C GLY A 328 -25.13 4.84 76.96
N GLU A 329 -24.89 6.09 77.36
CA GLU A 329 -23.77 6.90 76.88
C GLU A 329 -22.49 6.55 77.64
N ALA A 330 -21.37 6.44 76.92
CA ALA A 330 -20.08 6.16 77.52
C ALA A 330 -19.60 7.30 78.43
N THR A 331 -19.28 6.98 79.69
CA THR A 331 -18.77 7.93 80.70
C THR A 331 -17.27 7.80 80.93
N SER A 332 -16.73 6.60 80.74
CA SER A 332 -15.30 6.33 80.84
C SER A 332 -14.92 5.06 80.08
N PHE A 333 -13.63 4.91 79.77
CA PHE A 333 -13.06 3.71 79.18
C PHE A 333 -11.64 3.47 79.66
N THR A 334 -11.13 2.25 79.52
CA THR A 334 -9.75 1.89 79.86
C THR A 334 -8.88 1.71 78.61
N LEU A 335 -7.58 1.99 78.74
CA LEU A 335 -6.61 1.88 77.66
C LEU A 335 -5.72 0.64 77.81
N ASN A 336 -5.56 -0.13 76.73
CA ASN A 336 -4.54 -1.16 76.58
C ASN A 336 -3.54 -0.77 75.48
N TYR A 337 -2.31 -1.25 75.58
CA TYR A 337 -1.37 -1.22 74.44
C TYR A 337 -1.84 -2.21 73.35
N GLU A 338 -1.37 -2.06 72.11
CA GLU A 338 -1.75 -2.92 70.97
C GLU A 338 -1.50 -4.43 71.21
N GLY A 339 -0.55 -4.78 72.10
CA GLY A 339 -0.30 -6.16 72.54
C GLY A 339 -1.28 -6.71 73.60
N GLY A 340 -2.32 -5.95 73.96
CA GLY A 340 -3.36 -6.33 74.94
C GLY A 340 -3.00 -6.09 76.41
N ALA A 341 -1.79 -5.61 76.72
CA ALA A 341 -1.39 -5.29 78.09
C ALA A 341 -2.03 -3.95 78.56
N PRO A 342 -2.44 -3.83 79.84
CA PRO A 342 -2.95 -2.57 80.40
C PRO A 342 -1.99 -1.39 80.24
N ALA A 343 -2.48 -0.23 79.79
CA ALA A 343 -1.70 1.00 79.71
C ALA A 343 -1.62 1.67 81.09
N SER A 344 -0.74 1.17 81.96
CA SER A 344 -0.62 1.58 83.37
C SER A 344 0.47 2.64 83.63
N GLY A 345 1.08 3.20 82.58
CA GLY A 345 2.21 4.16 82.69
C GLY A 345 1.89 5.59 82.27
N LEU A 346 0.62 5.92 82.04
CA LEU A 346 0.22 7.22 81.49
C LEU A 346 0.14 8.31 82.57
N GLN A 347 0.38 9.56 82.16
CA GLN A 347 0.24 10.74 83.01
C GLN A 347 -1.20 10.86 83.50
N SER A 348 -1.38 11.11 84.81
CA SER A 348 -2.71 11.30 85.43
C SER A 348 -3.04 12.77 85.63
N GLY A 349 -4.33 13.07 85.65
CA GLY A 349 -4.87 14.42 85.84
C GLY A 349 -5.82 14.82 84.73
N ALA A 350 -6.27 16.08 84.79
CA ALA A 350 -7.00 16.71 83.69
C ALA A 350 -5.99 17.16 82.63
N LEU A 351 -6.03 16.51 81.47
CA LEU A 351 -5.07 16.64 80.38
C LEU A 351 -5.78 16.91 79.06
N ASN A 352 -5.06 17.48 78.10
CA ASN A 352 -5.61 17.90 76.82
C ASN A 352 -5.16 16.94 75.72
N SER A 353 -6.12 16.24 75.10
CA SER A 353 -5.83 15.26 74.06
C SER A 353 -6.87 15.29 72.95
N ALA A 354 -6.49 14.95 71.72
CA ALA A 354 -7.43 14.53 70.68
C ALA A 354 -7.47 13.00 70.68
N ILE A 355 -8.67 12.42 70.68
CA ILE A 355 -8.88 10.98 70.76
C ILE A 355 -9.92 10.57 69.71
N GLY A 356 -9.59 9.56 68.91
CA GLY A 356 -10.48 8.99 67.90
C GLY A 356 -9.88 7.74 67.28
N TYR A 357 -10.48 7.20 66.21
CA TYR A 357 -9.88 6.11 65.46
C TYR A 357 -8.46 6.44 65.01
N GLN A 358 -7.62 5.42 64.88
CA GLN A 358 -6.24 5.58 64.42
C GLN A 358 -6.19 6.35 63.09
N GLY A 359 -5.35 7.38 63.02
CA GLY A 359 -5.25 8.31 61.90
C GLY A 359 -6.13 9.56 61.98
N LEU A 360 -7.11 9.62 62.89
CA LEU A 360 -8.03 10.77 63.10
C LEU A 360 -8.63 11.31 61.79
N ARG A 361 -9.07 10.40 60.91
CA ARG A 361 -9.51 10.71 59.54
C ARG A 361 -11.00 11.04 59.46
N TYR A 362 -11.30 12.07 58.69
CA TYR A 362 -12.66 12.55 58.43
C TYR A 362 -12.78 12.87 56.93
N ARG A 363 -13.88 12.47 56.29
CA ARG A 363 -14.15 12.85 54.89
C ARG A 363 -15.00 14.11 54.88
N ILE A 364 -14.64 15.08 54.04
CA ILE A 364 -15.43 16.28 53.78
C ILE A 364 -16.64 15.87 52.93
N THR A 365 -17.85 16.04 53.43
CA THR A 365 -19.10 15.67 52.75
C THR A 365 -19.74 16.87 52.06
N ALA A 366 -19.53 18.07 52.58
CA ALA A 366 -19.93 19.32 51.96
C ALA A 366 -19.00 20.46 52.40
N VAL A 367 -18.89 21.48 51.57
CA VAL A 367 -18.28 22.76 51.93
C VAL A 367 -19.32 23.85 51.76
N SER A 368 -19.23 24.89 52.57
CA SER A 368 -20.00 26.09 52.35
C SER A 368 -19.12 27.31 52.53
N ASP A 369 -19.23 28.20 51.56
CA ASP A 369 -18.81 29.58 51.66
C ASP A 369 -19.96 30.33 52.31
N ASP A 370 -19.76 31.04 53.44
CA ASP A 370 -20.52 32.27 53.68
C ASP A 370 -20.09 33.10 54.91
N ALA A 371 -20.32 34.42 54.78
CA ALA A 371 -20.96 35.33 55.76
C ALA A 371 -21.08 36.80 55.26
N VAL A 372 -20.55 37.19 54.10
CA VAL A 372 -20.58 38.58 53.60
C VAL A 372 -21.08 38.60 52.16
N SER A 373 -22.05 39.48 51.88
CA SER A 373 -22.50 39.76 50.51
C SER A 373 -21.31 40.13 49.62
N ASP A 374 -21.12 39.33 48.57
CA ASP A 374 -20.19 39.52 47.46
C ASP A 374 -20.56 40.76 46.61
N ASP A 375 -20.53 41.96 47.22
CA ASP A 375 -20.83 43.24 46.58
C ASP A 375 -19.65 44.22 46.66
N ASP A 376 -18.43 43.72 46.91
CA ASP A 376 -17.19 44.50 46.81
C ASP A 376 -16.27 43.88 45.75
N ASP A 377 -16.13 44.59 44.62
CA ASP A 377 -15.31 44.28 43.43
C ASP A 377 -13.79 44.28 43.72
N THR A 378 -13.39 43.98 44.96
CA THR A 378 -12.03 43.96 45.47
C THR A 378 -11.66 42.72 46.30
N THR A 379 -12.58 41.76 46.49
CA THR A 379 -12.27 40.53 47.25
C THR A 379 -11.42 39.55 46.44
N THR A 380 -10.20 39.32 46.91
CA THR A 380 -9.32 38.22 46.51
C THR A 380 -9.99 36.86 46.71
N ASP A 381 -9.83 35.94 45.74
CA ASP A 381 -10.24 34.53 45.83
C ASP A 381 -9.89 33.94 47.21
N HIS A 382 -10.90 33.42 47.93
CA HIS A 382 -10.73 32.73 49.21
C HIS A 382 -11.36 31.33 49.16
N GLY A 383 -10.87 30.40 49.98
CA GLY A 383 -11.49 29.09 50.14
C GLY A 383 -12.68 29.11 51.10
N PRO A 384 -13.27 27.94 51.42
CA PRO A 384 -14.49 27.86 52.20
C PRO A 384 -14.32 28.31 53.66
N SER A 385 -15.41 28.76 54.29
CA SER A 385 -15.44 29.06 55.73
C SER A 385 -15.90 27.87 56.56
N THR A 386 -16.65 26.92 56.00
CA THR A 386 -17.17 25.78 56.75
C THR A 386 -17.02 24.47 55.98
N LEU A 387 -16.55 23.44 56.68
CA LEU A 387 -16.53 22.05 56.23
C LEU A 387 -17.60 21.27 56.99
N THR A 388 -18.39 20.48 56.29
CA THR A 388 -19.18 19.39 56.87
C THR A 388 -18.41 18.09 56.68
N VAL A 389 -18.27 17.29 57.73
CA VAL A 389 -17.43 16.09 57.73
C VAL A 389 -18.14 14.87 58.32
N GLU A 390 -17.74 13.70 57.87
CA GLU A 390 -18.06 12.40 58.47
C GLU A 390 -16.77 11.75 59.00
N ARG A 391 -16.86 10.91 60.05
CA ARG A 391 -15.69 10.22 60.63
C ARG A 391 -15.44 8.91 59.89
N LEU A 392 -14.17 8.58 59.67
CA LEU A 392 -13.76 7.30 59.11
C LEU A 392 -13.16 6.40 60.19
N THR A 393 -13.40 5.10 60.08
CA THR A 393 -12.78 4.06 60.92
C THR A 393 -11.29 3.89 60.63
N ASP A 394 -10.59 3.12 61.45
CA ASP A 394 -9.18 2.70 61.22
C ASP A 394 -9.02 1.91 59.91
N THR A 395 -10.06 1.22 59.45
CA THR A 395 -10.11 0.52 58.15
C THR A 395 -10.48 1.42 56.96
N GLY A 396 -10.90 2.66 57.20
CA GLY A 396 -11.29 3.63 56.17
C GLY A 396 -12.77 3.58 55.75
N ALA A 397 -13.59 2.72 56.37
CA ALA A 397 -15.05 2.75 56.21
C ALA A 397 -15.69 3.94 56.93
N GLU A 398 -16.86 4.38 56.46
CA GLU A 398 -17.70 5.40 57.13
C GLU A 398 -18.14 4.91 58.52
N ASP A 399 -18.14 5.81 59.51
CA ASP A 399 -18.62 5.55 60.85
C ASP A 399 -20.00 6.19 61.09
N ASP A 400 -21.05 5.50 60.67
CA ASP A 400 -22.46 5.90 60.85
C ASP A 400 -22.86 6.09 62.32
N SER A 401 -22.07 5.56 63.26
CA SER A 401 -22.36 5.61 64.70
C SER A 401 -21.86 6.90 65.36
N TRP A 402 -21.07 7.71 64.66
CA TRP A 402 -20.52 8.95 65.20
C TRP A 402 -21.52 10.10 65.15
N THR A 403 -21.79 10.72 66.29
CA THR A 403 -22.78 11.79 66.45
C THR A 403 -22.21 13.20 66.20
N GLY A 404 -20.98 13.31 65.69
CA GLY A 404 -20.29 14.59 65.47
C GLY A 404 -19.50 15.10 66.68
N PHE A 405 -18.78 16.21 66.50
CA PHE A 405 -18.00 16.90 67.52
C PHE A 405 -18.89 17.56 68.60
N ASN A 406 -18.44 17.54 69.85
CA ASN A 406 -18.96 18.48 70.84
C ASN A 406 -18.54 19.92 70.49
N TYR A 407 -19.23 20.91 71.04
CA TYR A 407 -18.86 22.31 70.83
C TYR A 407 -17.42 22.58 71.32
N LEU A 408 -16.55 23.02 70.43
CA LEU A 408 -15.17 23.42 70.71
C LEU A 408 -14.81 24.66 69.89
N ASN A 409 -14.35 25.72 70.54
CA ASN A 409 -13.71 26.86 69.87
C ASN A 409 -12.23 26.87 70.27
N SER A 410 -11.33 26.60 69.33
CA SER A 410 -9.93 26.32 69.62
C SER A 410 -8.97 26.88 68.57
N ALA A 411 -7.95 27.60 69.04
CA ALA A 411 -6.78 28.00 68.26
C ALA A 411 -5.72 26.89 68.14
N SER A 412 -5.91 25.76 68.81
CA SER A 412 -4.96 24.64 68.85
C SER A 412 -5.41 23.43 68.05
N ALA A 413 -6.59 23.48 67.42
CA ALA A 413 -7.02 22.42 66.50
C ALA A 413 -6.16 22.45 65.23
N VAL A 414 -5.71 21.28 64.79
CA VAL A 414 -4.92 21.12 63.55
C VAL A 414 -5.75 20.34 62.55
N ILE A 415 -5.87 20.88 61.33
CA ILE A 415 -6.60 20.28 60.23
C ILE A 415 -5.67 20.18 59.03
N THR A 416 -5.41 18.95 58.59
CA THR A 416 -4.51 18.66 57.47
C THR A 416 -5.15 17.69 56.48
N LEU A 417 -5.09 17.98 55.19
CA LEU A 417 -5.56 17.07 54.14
C LEU A 417 -4.68 15.82 54.03
N ASP A 418 -5.33 14.68 53.84
CA ASP A 418 -4.71 13.43 53.42
C ASP A 418 -4.51 13.47 51.89
N THR A 419 -3.25 13.31 51.45
CA THR A 419 -2.85 13.46 50.05
C THR A 419 -3.23 12.27 49.17
N THR A 420 -3.78 11.21 49.75
CA THR A 420 -4.10 9.96 49.03
C THR A 420 -5.41 10.02 48.24
N THR A 421 -6.27 11.03 48.42
CA THR A 421 -7.60 11.14 47.78
C THR A 421 -7.82 12.37 46.92
N LEU A 422 -6.75 13.03 46.46
CA LEU A 422 -6.86 14.23 45.64
C LEU A 422 -7.31 13.87 44.21
N GLU A 423 -8.52 14.28 43.78
CA GLU A 423 -9.01 14.04 42.41
C GLU A 423 -8.32 14.94 41.37
N GLY A 424 -7.55 14.32 40.47
CA GLY A 424 -6.67 15.02 39.52
C GLY A 424 -7.28 15.50 38.21
N ASP A 425 -6.51 16.37 37.55
CA ASP A 425 -6.72 16.95 36.22
C ASP A 425 -6.50 15.88 35.14
N TRP A 426 -7.47 15.68 34.25
CA TRP A 426 -7.45 14.59 33.26
C TRP A 426 -6.68 14.99 31.99
N VAL A 427 -5.98 14.03 31.38
CA VAL A 427 -5.53 14.12 29.98
C VAL A 427 -6.58 13.44 29.11
N GLY A 428 -7.10 14.17 28.12
CA GLY A 428 -8.33 13.81 27.39
C GLY A 428 -9.57 14.53 27.98
N PRO A 429 -10.79 14.17 27.55
CA PRO A 429 -11.13 12.95 26.80
C PRO A 429 -10.81 13.02 25.31
N PHE A 430 -10.40 11.90 24.72
CA PHE A 430 -10.21 11.72 23.28
C PHE A 430 -11.01 10.54 22.77
N ALA A 431 -11.51 10.63 21.53
CA ALA A 431 -12.21 9.54 20.88
C ALA A 431 -11.21 8.46 20.44
N ALA A 432 -11.45 7.18 20.77
CA ALA A 432 -10.56 6.12 20.31
C ALA A 432 -10.86 5.63 18.89
N CYS A 433 -12.08 5.88 18.39
CA CYS A 433 -12.48 5.50 17.03
C CYS A 433 -13.12 6.68 16.27
N PRO A 434 -13.09 6.64 14.93
CA PRO A 434 -13.64 7.69 14.08
C PRO A 434 -15.14 7.92 14.30
N GLU A 435 -15.64 9.03 13.77
CA GLU A 435 -17.07 9.31 13.76
C GLU A 435 -17.86 8.24 12.98
N GLY A 436 -18.99 7.81 13.55
CA GLY A 436 -19.84 6.75 12.96
C GLY A 436 -19.39 5.31 13.24
N GLU A 437 -18.21 5.11 13.84
CA GLU A 437 -17.68 3.78 14.16
C GLU A 437 -17.88 3.41 15.63
N VAL A 438 -17.98 2.10 15.88
CA VAL A 438 -17.97 1.51 17.23
C VAL A 438 -16.91 0.42 17.31
N THR A 439 -16.38 0.19 18.51
CA THR A 439 -15.38 -0.84 18.78
C THR A 439 -15.74 -1.67 20.00
N SER A 440 -15.25 -2.91 20.02
CA SER A 440 -15.36 -3.85 21.14
C SER A 440 -14.08 -3.92 21.99
N ALA A 441 -12.98 -3.27 21.58
CA ALA A 441 -11.72 -3.30 22.30
C ALA A 441 -10.86 -2.07 22.02
N ILE A 442 -10.20 -1.56 23.06
CA ILE A 442 -9.21 -0.48 22.95
C ILE A 442 -7.87 -0.93 23.52
N GLU A 443 -6.80 -0.31 23.03
CA GLU A 443 -5.44 -0.42 23.57
C GLU A 443 -4.94 0.96 23.97
N VAL A 444 -4.37 1.03 25.16
CA VAL A 444 -3.80 2.25 25.76
C VAL A 444 -2.33 1.98 26.07
N ASP A 445 -1.45 2.80 25.51
CA ASP A 445 -0.02 2.72 25.78
C ASP A 445 0.41 3.74 26.84
N THR A 446 1.08 3.27 27.88
CA THR A 446 1.73 4.13 28.88
C THR A 446 3.24 4.02 28.77
N PHE A 447 3.93 5.15 28.80
CA PHE A 447 5.37 5.23 28.61
C PHE A 447 6.06 6.01 29.74
N PHE A 448 7.17 5.47 30.22
CA PHE A 448 8.03 6.06 31.26
C PHE A 448 9.36 6.49 30.63
N PRO A 449 9.50 7.74 30.15
CA PRO A 449 10.66 8.20 29.36
C PRO A 449 11.99 8.23 30.13
N GLN A 450 11.94 8.18 31.46
CA GLN A 450 13.12 8.14 32.35
C GLN A 450 13.20 6.82 33.13
N GLY A 451 12.37 5.84 32.78
CA GLY A 451 12.18 4.64 33.58
C GLY A 451 11.39 4.86 34.86
N LEU A 452 11.43 3.86 35.73
CA LEU A 452 10.71 3.83 37.00
C LEU A 452 11.62 3.22 38.07
N VAL A 453 12.15 4.06 38.97
CA VAL A 453 13.18 3.66 39.97
C VAL A 453 13.25 4.65 41.13
N ASN A 454 13.65 4.16 42.30
CA ASN A 454 14.03 4.97 43.45
C ASN A 454 15.50 4.68 43.82
N PHE A 455 16.34 5.70 43.86
CA PHE A 455 17.75 5.61 44.24
C PHE A 455 17.92 5.86 45.74
N ASN A 456 18.75 5.05 46.38
CA ASN A 456 19.19 5.36 47.74
C ASN A 456 20.18 6.53 47.69
N SER A 457 19.79 7.66 48.27
CA SER A 457 20.58 8.91 48.27
C SER A 457 21.99 8.80 48.87
N LYS A 458 22.29 7.75 49.65
CA LYS A 458 23.61 7.52 50.26
C LYS A 458 24.46 6.50 49.53
N THR A 459 23.85 5.46 48.96
CA THR A 459 24.57 4.33 48.36
C THR A 459 24.46 4.27 46.84
N GLY A 460 23.56 5.05 46.23
CA GLY A 460 23.22 4.97 44.81
C GLY A 460 22.51 3.68 44.39
N ALA A 461 22.15 2.82 45.36
CA ALA A 461 21.50 1.54 45.07
C ALA A 461 20.07 1.74 44.53
N ARG A 462 19.70 0.93 43.53
CA ARG A 462 18.37 0.97 42.89
C ARG A 462 17.34 0.20 43.72
N GLY A 463 16.25 0.85 44.05
CA GLY A 463 15.08 0.30 44.73
C GLY A 463 13.83 0.39 43.85
N ASN A 464 12.81 -0.40 44.21
CA ASN A 464 11.53 -0.39 43.52
C ASN A 464 10.81 0.95 43.73
N TYR A 465 10.16 1.43 42.68
CA TYR A 465 9.22 2.54 42.74
C TYR A 465 7.95 2.17 41.97
N SER A 466 6.82 2.73 42.39
CA SER A 466 5.53 2.43 41.77
C SER A 466 4.81 3.70 41.37
N CYS A 467 4.17 3.67 40.21
CA CYS A 467 3.29 4.72 39.70
C CYS A 467 1.96 4.08 39.34
N THR A 468 0.85 4.68 39.78
CA THR A 468 -0.49 4.20 39.44
C THR A 468 -1.12 5.15 38.43
N VAL A 469 -1.69 4.58 37.36
CA VAL A 469 -2.44 5.31 36.32
C VAL A 469 -3.88 4.86 36.36
N GLU A 470 -4.80 5.79 36.27
CA GLU A 470 -6.22 5.52 36.08
C GLU A 470 -6.61 5.84 34.64
N ILE A 471 -7.20 4.84 33.98
CA ILE A 471 -7.75 4.94 32.64
C ILE A 471 -9.27 4.94 32.81
N GLN A 472 -9.95 5.96 32.31
CA GLN A 472 -11.41 6.01 32.27
C GLN A 472 -11.90 6.00 30.83
N TYR A 473 -12.99 5.28 30.60
CA TYR A 473 -13.69 5.28 29.33
C TYR A 473 -15.20 5.34 29.52
N ARG A 474 -15.91 5.88 28.53
CA ARG A 474 -17.37 5.80 28.41
C ARG A 474 -17.77 5.89 26.95
N ASP A 475 -19.03 5.59 26.66
CA ASP A 475 -19.59 5.81 25.33
C ASP A 475 -19.82 7.31 25.09
N MET A 476 -19.17 7.83 24.06
CA MET A 476 -19.24 9.24 23.64
C MET A 476 -20.62 9.62 23.09
N THR A 477 -21.42 8.63 22.69
CA THR A 477 -22.78 8.85 22.17
C THR A 477 -23.78 9.07 23.29
N THR A 478 -23.76 8.21 24.29
CA THR A 478 -24.71 8.24 25.41
C THR A 478 -24.22 9.07 26.59
N LEU A 479 -22.91 9.34 26.69
CA LEU A 479 -22.26 10.12 27.75
C LEU A 479 -22.61 9.63 29.17
N GLY A 480 -22.73 8.31 29.34
CA GLY A 480 -23.01 7.68 30.63
C GLY A 480 -21.89 7.85 31.67
N SER A 481 -21.99 7.13 32.78
CA SER A 481 -20.95 7.13 33.81
C SER A 481 -19.62 6.62 33.28
N TRP A 482 -18.52 7.23 33.73
CA TRP A 482 -17.17 6.76 33.43
C TRP A 482 -16.90 5.40 34.07
N VAL A 483 -16.31 4.49 33.31
CA VAL A 483 -15.79 3.22 33.81
C VAL A 483 -14.30 3.35 34.02
N SER A 484 -13.84 3.11 35.25
CA SER A 484 -12.42 3.21 35.63
C SER A 484 -11.70 1.86 35.56
N VAL A 485 -10.48 1.91 35.03
CA VAL A 485 -9.49 0.83 35.05
C VAL A 485 -8.19 1.39 35.61
N THR A 486 -7.81 0.94 36.81
CA THR A 486 -6.59 1.39 37.48
C THR A 486 -5.47 0.40 37.28
N LYS A 487 -4.28 0.88 36.91
CA LYS A 487 -3.08 0.07 36.72
C LYS A 487 -1.89 0.63 37.49
N THR A 488 -1.32 -0.17 38.36
CA THR A 488 -0.06 0.15 39.05
C THR A 488 1.11 -0.50 38.31
N TYR A 489 2.09 0.32 37.95
CA TYR A 489 3.36 -0.09 37.36
C TYR A 489 4.43 -0.01 38.45
N THR A 490 5.28 -1.05 38.56
CA THR A 490 6.38 -1.10 39.54
C THR A 490 7.66 -1.57 38.86
N ASN A 491 8.75 -0.84 39.03
CA ASN A 491 10.06 -1.23 38.50
C ASN A 491 11.21 -0.64 39.34
N ARG A 492 12.46 -0.95 38.99
CA ARG A 492 13.69 -0.45 39.64
C ARG A 492 14.77 -0.05 38.62
N THR A 493 14.37 0.36 37.42
CA THR A 493 15.30 0.69 36.33
C THR A 493 15.15 2.13 35.85
N PRO A 494 16.26 2.86 35.58
CA PRO A 494 16.22 4.17 34.94
C PRO A 494 16.10 4.09 33.41
N ASP A 495 16.04 2.89 32.83
CA ASP A 495 15.83 2.73 31.39
C ASP A 495 14.36 2.98 31.04
N GLN A 496 14.10 3.47 29.84
CA GLN A 496 12.74 3.69 29.34
C GLN A 496 11.88 2.42 29.40
N LEU A 497 10.61 2.60 29.75
CA LEU A 497 9.63 1.51 29.84
C LEU A 497 8.35 1.86 29.08
N GLY A 498 7.82 0.90 28.34
CA GLY A 498 6.54 1.01 27.64
C GLY A 498 5.61 -0.15 28.00
N TYR A 499 4.32 0.11 28.07
CA TYR A 499 3.30 -0.90 28.36
C TYR A 499 2.09 -0.66 27.47
N THR A 500 1.57 -1.72 26.85
CA THR A 500 0.27 -1.70 26.16
C THR A 500 -0.75 -2.42 27.03
N GLN A 501 -1.80 -1.70 27.44
CA GLN A 501 -2.93 -2.27 28.15
C GLN A 501 -4.11 -2.42 27.20
N ARG A 502 -4.50 -3.66 26.93
CA ARG A 502 -5.74 -3.97 26.22
C ARG A 502 -6.93 -3.97 27.19
N ILE A 503 -8.02 -3.35 26.76
CA ILE A 503 -9.29 -3.27 27.49
C ILE A 503 -10.38 -3.74 26.52
N ASP A 504 -10.99 -4.89 26.80
CA ASP A 504 -12.16 -5.35 26.07
C ASP A 504 -13.42 -4.66 26.65
N LEU A 505 -14.21 -4.04 25.78
CA LEU A 505 -15.39 -3.27 26.16
C LEU A 505 -16.60 -4.20 26.31
N PRO A 506 -17.46 -4.00 27.32
CA PRO A 506 -18.61 -4.89 27.56
C PRO A 506 -19.61 -4.94 26.39
N THR A 507 -19.69 -3.84 25.64
CA THR A 507 -20.53 -3.69 24.45
C THR A 507 -19.77 -2.87 23.41
N ALA A 508 -20.16 -2.98 22.14
CA ALA A 508 -19.59 -2.16 21.09
C ALA A 508 -20.08 -0.71 21.23
N ILE A 509 -19.16 0.21 21.49
CA ILE A 509 -19.44 1.64 21.72
C ILE A 509 -18.48 2.51 20.92
N ARG A 510 -18.73 3.82 20.85
CA ARG A 510 -17.73 4.82 20.43
C ARG A 510 -17.04 5.34 21.70
N PRO A 511 -15.92 4.76 22.15
CA PRO A 511 -15.34 5.13 23.43
C PRO A 511 -14.66 6.50 23.34
N GLU A 512 -14.97 7.37 24.29
CA GLU A 512 -14.05 8.44 24.67
C GLU A 512 -13.26 8.01 25.90
N VAL A 513 -11.96 8.31 25.91
CA VAL A 513 -10.99 7.81 26.87
C VAL A 513 -10.23 8.98 27.48
N ARG A 514 -10.01 8.94 28.79
CA ARG A 514 -9.16 9.91 29.52
C ARG A 514 -8.28 9.21 30.52
N LEU A 515 -7.08 9.74 30.73
CA LEU A 515 -6.08 9.18 31.64
C LEU A 515 -5.63 10.20 32.68
N ARG A 516 -5.29 9.71 33.87
CA ARG A 516 -4.57 10.49 34.89
C ARG A 516 -3.59 9.64 35.66
N ARG A 517 -2.61 10.30 36.27
CA ARG A 517 -1.71 9.69 37.26
C ARG A 517 -2.33 9.82 38.65
N ILE A 518 -2.27 8.76 39.45
CA ILE A 518 -2.62 8.79 40.88
C ILE A 518 -1.34 9.07 41.68
N GLY A 519 -1.33 10.19 42.42
CA GLY A 519 -0.19 10.70 43.18
C GLY A 519 0.74 11.61 42.37
N GLU A 520 1.51 12.46 43.06
CA GLU A 520 2.42 13.43 42.44
C GLU A 520 3.58 12.76 41.69
N GLU A 521 4.08 13.40 40.62
CA GLU A 521 5.41 13.10 40.08
C GLU A 521 6.45 13.54 41.13
N SER A 522 7.44 12.70 41.41
CA SER A 522 8.43 13.03 42.43
C SER A 522 9.27 14.24 42.03
N SER A 523 9.36 15.24 42.92
CA SER A 523 10.30 16.37 42.78
C SER A 523 11.75 16.02 43.16
N SER A 524 11.99 14.83 43.73
CA SER A 524 13.32 14.35 44.10
C SER A 524 14.08 13.83 42.88
N SER A 525 15.33 14.27 42.71
CA SER A 525 16.27 13.74 41.70
C SER A 525 16.62 12.26 41.88
N ASP A 526 16.34 11.71 43.06
CA ASP A 526 16.61 10.31 43.38
C ASP A 526 15.46 9.38 42.95
N LYS A 527 14.37 9.89 42.38
CA LYS A 527 13.24 9.07 41.93
C LYS A 527 12.87 9.44 40.51
N TYR A 528 12.75 8.42 39.66
CA TYR A 528 12.22 8.57 38.31
C TYR A 528 10.86 7.90 38.25
N ASP A 529 9.86 8.66 37.82
CA ASP A 529 8.48 8.20 37.78
C ASP A 529 7.60 8.92 36.77
N ARG A 530 8.14 9.84 35.97
CA ARG A 530 7.37 10.51 34.90
C ARG A 530 6.68 9.50 34.00
N VAL A 531 5.39 9.72 33.75
CA VAL A 531 4.55 8.84 32.94
C VAL A 531 3.80 9.63 31.87
N GLN A 532 3.68 9.06 30.68
CA GLN A 532 3.06 9.67 29.51
C GLN A 532 2.06 8.72 28.86
N TRP A 533 1.01 9.27 28.27
CA TRP A 533 0.13 8.56 27.36
C TRP A 533 0.76 8.55 25.97
N TYR A 534 1.18 7.37 25.53
CA TYR A 534 1.98 7.18 24.32
C TYR A 534 1.15 6.86 23.08
N GLY A 535 0.01 6.20 23.25
CA GLY A 535 -0.85 5.80 22.14
C GLY A 535 -2.23 5.36 22.61
N LEU A 536 -3.23 5.60 21.76
CA LEU A 536 -4.59 5.11 21.91
C LEU A 536 -5.02 4.46 20.59
N ARG A 537 -5.50 3.22 20.67
CA ARG A 537 -5.99 2.48 19.49
C ARG A 537 -7.32 1.82 19.76
N ALA A 538 -8.15 1.70 18.73
CA ALA A 538 -9.41 0.96 18.74
C ALA A 538 -9.38 -0.16 17.70
N ARG A 539 -9.95 -1.32 18.03
CA ARG A 539 -10.09 -2.43 17.08
C ARG A 539 -11.36 -2.25 16.24
N LEU A 540 -11.21 -2.05 14.95
CA LEU A 540 -12.33 -1.99 14.02
C LEU A 540 -12.56 -3.36 13.37
N ASP A 541 -13.73 -3.95 13.61
CA ASP A 541 -14.10 -5.26 13.08
C ASP A 541 -14.65 -5.15 11.64
N LYS A 542 -13.96 -4.39 10.78
CA LYS A 542 -14.32 -4.11 9.37
C LYS A 542 -13.28 -4.56 8.34
N ALA A 543 -12.12 -5.04 8.78
CA ALA A 543 -11.11 -5.58 7.88
C ALA A 543 -11.66 -6.79 7.12
N PRO A 544 -11.47 -6.88 5.79
CA PRO A 544 -11.82 -8.06 5.02
C PRO A 544 -11.09 -9.32 5.55
N PRO A 545 -11.77 -10.48 5.66
CA PRO A 545 -11.13 -11.72 6.09
C PRO A 545 -10.29 -12.36 4.98
N SER A 546 -10.38 -11.88 3.74
CA SER A 546 -9.64 -12.39 2.59
C SER A 546 -9.61 -11.32 1.50
N TYR A 547 -8.55 -11.30 0.70
CA TYR A 547 -8.45 -10.41 -0.46
C TYR A 547 -8.43 -11.26 -1.73
N PRO A 548 -9.46 -11.18 -2.60
CA PRO A 548 -9.46 -11.91 -3.87
C PRO A 548 -8.36 -11.37 -4.77
N ASP A 549 -7.85 -12.23 -5.64
CA ASP A 549 -6.95 -11.87 -6.75
C ASP A 549 -5.62 -11.23 -6.37
N VAL A 550 -5.24 -11.08 -5.10
CA VAL A 550 -3.95 -10.46 -4.69
C VAL A 550 -3.18 -11.32 -3.70
N THR A 551 -1.85 -11.27 -3.77
CA THR A 551 -0.99 -11.87 -2.74
C THR A 551 -0.77 -10.87 -1.61
N VAL A 552 -1.02 -11.33 -0.38
CA VAL A 552 -0.89 -10.55 0.84
C VAL A 552 0.29 -11.05 1.67
N MET A 553 1.02 -10.13 2.29
CA MET A 553 2.12 -10.44 3.18
C MET A 553 1.88 -9.82 4.55
N ALA A 554 1.93 -10.64 5.60
CA ALA A 554 2.00 -10.17 6.98
C ALA A 554 3.45 -10.14 7.43
N VAL A 555 3.87 -9.05 8.05
CA VAL A 555 5.24 -8.85 8.55
C VAL A 555 5.19 -8.47 10.02
N TYR A 556 6.04 -9.11 10.81
CA TYR A 556 6.18 -8.92 12.25
C TYR A 556 7.61 -8.49 12.53
N VAL A 557 7.79 -7.32 13.14
CA VAL A 557 9.11 -6.76 13.41
C VAL A 557 9.19 -6.32 14.86
N LYS A 558 10.24 -6.74 15.57
CA LYS A 558 10.52 -6.28 16.93
C LYS A 558 11.24 -4.92 16.88
N GLY A 559 10.60 -3.90 17.42
CA GLY A 559 11.18 -2.57 17.65
C GLY A 559 12.21 -2.59 18.79
N GLY A 560 13.34 -1.91 18.60
CA GLY A 560 14.46 -1.81 19.56
C GLY A 560 15.76 -1.31 18.92
N ASP A 561 16.90 -1.44 19.62
CA ASP A 561 18.25 -0.91 19.25
C ASP A 561 18.82 -1.37 17.88
N ARG A 562 18.12 -2.24 17.15
CA ARG A 562 18.62 -2.87 15.92
C ARG A 562 18.00 -2.33 14.64
N LEU A 563 16.86 -1.64 14.72
CA LEU A 563 16.13 -1.19 13.54
C LEU A 563 15.50 0.18 13.80
N SER A 564 15.71 1.12 12.86
CA SER A 564 15.13 2.46 12.95
C SER A 564 13.66 2.46 12.47
N ALA A 565 12.86 3.39 13.00
CA ALA A 565 11.48 3.60 12.55
C ALA A 565 11.38 3.94 11.05
N GLN A 566 12.43 4.51 10.46
CA GLN A 566 12.49 4.76 9.02
C GLN A 566 12.64 3.45 8.24
N SER A 567 13.52 2.54 8.69
CA SER A 567 13.76 1.24 8.06
C SER A 567 12.54 0.32 8.14
N GLU A 568 11.69 0.45 9.17
CA GLU A 568 10.42 -0.30 9.29
C GLU A 568 9.47 -0.07 8.12
N SER A 569 9.50 1.13 7.55
CA SER A 569 8.68 1.50 6.39
C SER A 569 9.31 1.12 5.05
N GLN A 570 10.43 0.41 5.03
CA GLN A 570 11.18 0.04 3.82
C GLN A 570 11.23 -1.47 3.62
N ILE A 571 10.08 -2.13 3.76
CA ILE A 571 9.96 -3.56 3.46
C ILE A 571 9.95 -3.73 1.95
N SER A 572 10.89 -4.50 1.44
CA SER A 572 10.94 -4.88 0.02
C SER A 572 10.93 -6.39 -0.14
N VAL A 573 10.38 -6.82 -1.27
CA VAL A 573 10.34 -8.23 -1.66
C VAL A 573 10.81 -8.36 -3.10
N VAL A 574 11.73 -9.29 -3.38
CA VAL A 574 11.96 -9.74 -4.75
C VAL A 574 11.08 -10.96 -4.99
N ALA A 575 10.08 -10.81 -5.84
CA ALA A 575 9.07 -11.84 -6.07
C ALA A 575 9.09 -12.25 -7.54
N THR A 576 8.86 -13.54 -7.80
CA THR A 576 8.66 -14.06 -9.16
C THR A 576 7.20 -14.37 -9.39
N ARG A 577 6.61 -13.80 -10.43
CA ARG A 577 5.22 -14.00 -10.81
C ARG A 577 4.95 -15.47 -11.19
N LYS A 578 3.83 -16.03 -10.72
CA LYS A 578 3.34 -17.34 -11.18
C LYS A 578 2.31 -17.18 -12.30
N LEU A 579 2.58 -17.73 -13.48
CA LEU A 579 1.68 -17.72 -14.64
C LEU A 579 1.64 -19.08 -15.34
N PRO A 580 0.53 -19.43 -16.02
CA PRO A 580 0.49 -20.54 -16.96
C PRO A 580 1.56 -20.37 -18.04
N THR A 581 2.39 -21.39 -18.25
CA THR A 581 3.40 -21.40 -19.32
C THR A 581 2.95 -22.23 -20.50
N LEU A 582 3.40 -21.89 -21.71
CA LEU A 582 3.08 -22.63 -22.93
C LEU A 582 4.13 -23.74 -23.14
N SER A 583 3.72 -25.00 -23.10
CA SER A 583 4.59 -26.14 -23.33
C SER A 583 3.93 -27.14 -24.27
N ALA A 584 4.63 -27.52 -25.34
CA ALA A 584 4.12 -28.43 -26.38
C ALA A 584 2.73 -28.03 -26.93
N GLY A 585 2.48 -26.72 -27.09
CA GLY A 585 1.22 -26.17 -27.60
C GLY A 585 0.06 -26.13 -26.59
N ALA A 586 0.31 -26.44 -25.31
CA ALA A 586 -0.71 -26.41 -24.26
C ALA A 586 -0.27 -25.56 -23.06
N TRP A 587 -1.23 -24.88 -22.44
CA TRP A 587 -1.01 -24.12 -21.21
C TRP A 587 -0.87 -25.06 -20.00
N THR A 588 0.15 -24.82 -19.18
CA THR A 588 0.39 -25.53 -17.93
C THR A 588 -0.39 -24.89 -16.76
N ALA A 589 -0.35 -25.53 -15.58
CA ALA A 589 -0.76 -24.86 -14.35
C ALA A 589 0.20 -23.69 -14.03
N PRO A 590 -0.24 -22.65 -13.29
CA PRO A 590 0.63 -21.53 -12.95
C PRO A 590 1.92 -21.96 -12.25
N VAL A 591 3.07 -21.56 -12.82
CA VAL A 591 4.41 -21.78 -12.27
C VAL A 591 5.17 -20.46 -12.24
N ALA A 592 6.15 -20.34 -11.34
CA ALA A 592 7.03 -19.17 -11.32
C ALA A 592 7.79 -19.09 -12.65
N THR A 593 7.66 -17.98 -13.38
CA THR A 593 8.27 -17.81 -14.70
C THR A 593 8.67 -16.36 -14.94
N ARG A 594 9.72 -16.18 -15.73
CA ARG A 594 10.20 -14.89 -16.26
C ARG A 594 10.04 -14.79 -17.78
N ASP A 595 9.44 -15.82 -18.39
CA ASP A 595 9.27 -15.89 -19.84
C ASP A 595 8.28 -14.81 -20.33
N ILE A 596 8.50 -14.35 -21.56
CA ILE A 596 7.72 -13.28 -22.19
C ILE A 596 6.29 -13.74 -22.54
N VAL A 597 6.14 -14.94 -23.10
CA VAL A 597 4.85 -15.47 -23.61
C VAL A 597 3.76 -15.58 -22.53
N PRO A 598 4.04 -16.14 -21.33
CA PRO A 598 3.06 -16.17 -20.24
C PRO A 598 2.48 -14.81 -19.89
N TRP A 599 3.32 -13.77 -19.87
CA TRP A 599 2.89 -12.40 -19.58
C TRP A 599 2.02 -11.83 -20.71
N VAL A 600 2.45 -11.97 -21.96
CA VAL A 600 1.66 -11.53 -23.13
C VAL A 600 0.26 -12.17 -23.14
N ASN A 601 0.18 -13.48 -22.91
CA ASN A 601 -1.08 -14.20 -22.84
C ASN A 601 -1.95 -13.73 -21.66
N TYR A 602 -1.35 -13.48 -20.49
CA TYR A 602 -2.06 -12.97 -19.33
C TYR A 602 -2.67 -11.58 -19.60
N VAL A 603 -1.89 -10.65 -20.16
CA VAL A 603 -2.35 -9.30 -20.49
C VAL A 603 -3.42 -9.32 -21.59
N ALA A 604 -3.30 -10.20 -22.58
CA ALA A 604 -4.36 -10.36 -23.60
C ALA A 604 -5.66 -10.89 -22.97
N LYS A 605 -5.58 -11.92 -22.12
CA LYS A 605 -6.75 -12.53 -21.48
C LYS A 605 -7.44 -11.62 -20.48
N SER A 606 -6.74 -10.65 -19.88
CA SER A 606 -7.35 -9.69 -18.93
C SER A 606 -8.44 -8.82 -19.56
N ILE A 607 -8.41 -8.65 -20.89
CA ILE A 607 -9.45 -7.94 -21.67
C ILE A 607 -10.30 -8.87 -22.54
N GLY A 608 -10.28 -10.18 -22.25
CA GLY A 608 -11.19 -11.15 -22.87
C GLY A 608 -10.74 -11.77 -24.19
N TYR A 609 -9.46 -11.66 -24.57
CA TYR A 609 -8.91 -12.50 -25.64
C TYR A 609 -8.92 -13.98 -25.23
N THR A 610 -9.12 -14.86 -26.20
CA THR A 610 -9.12 -16.31 -26.03
C THR A 610 -7.94 -16.95 -26.74
N ASP A 611 -7.69 -18.24 -26.50
CA ASP A 611 -6.60 -18.97 -27.17
C ASP A 611 -6.74 -18.95 -28.71
N ASP A 612 -7.97 -18.95 -29.24
CA ASP A 612 -8.23 -18.89 -30.69
C ASP A 612 -7.86 -17.53 -31.30
N ASP A 613 -7.85 -16.47 -30.47
CA ASP A 613 -7.44 -15.14 -30.89
C ASP A 613 -5.91 -14.97 -30.87
N LEU A 614 -5.13 -15.96 -30.43
CA LEU A 614 -3.67 -15.93 -30.34
C LEU A 614 -3.04 -16.88 -31.36
N ASP A 615 -1.97 -16.44 -32.03
CA ASP A 615 -1.11 -17.34 -32.81
C ASP A 615 -0.21 -18.14 -31.85
N LEU A 616 -0.77 -19.18 -31.24
CA LEU A 616 -0.06 -20.01 -30.25
C LEU A 616 1.13 -20.78 -30.84
N GLU A 617 1.11 -21.06 -32.14
CA GLU A 617 2.23 -21.71 -32.82
C GLU A 617 3.43 -20.76 -32.90
N GLU A 618 3.21 -19.52 -33.35
CA GLU A 618 4.27 -18.51 -33.40
C GLU A 618 4.74 -18.09 -32.00
N MET A 619 3.82 -17.98 -31.03
CA MET A 619 4.19 -17.76 -29.63
C MET A 619 5.07 -18.89 -29.08
N ALA A 620 4.77 -20.16 -29.40
CA ALA A 620 5.59 -21.29 -28.98
C ALA A 620 6.97 -21.27 -29.65
N ARG A 621 7.04 -20.94 -30.94
CA ARG A 621 8.30 -20.84 -31.70
C ARG A 621 9.21 -19.75 -31.12
N LEU A 622 8.69 -18.54 -30.96
CA LEU A 622 9.45 -17.41 -30.42
C LEU A 622 9.77 -17.59 -28.92
N GLY A 623 8.82 -18.13 -28.15
CA GLY A 623 9.05 -18.46 -26.73
C GLY A 623 10.24 -19.40 -26.54
N ALA A 624 10.36 -20.45 -27.36
CA ALA A 624 11.51 -21.36 -27.30
C ALA A 624 12.84 -20.65 -27.61
N ILE A 625 12.84 -19.71 -28.56
CA ILE A 625 14.03 -18.90 -28.88
C ILE A 625 14.41 -18.04 -27.68
N TRP A 626 13.47 -17.28 -27.11
CA TRP A 626 13.73 -16.37 -26.00
C TRP A 626 14.22 -17.10 -24.76
N SER A 627 13.54 -18.17 -24.35
CA SER A 627 13.94 -18.96 -23.18
C SER A 627 15.31 -19.61 -23.38
N SER A 628 15.68 -20.02 -24.60
CA SER A 628 17.02 -20.60 -24.87
C SER A 628 18.17 -19.58 -24.74
N ARG A 629 17.84 -18.29 -24.82
CA ARG A 629 18.78 -17.17 -24.78
C ARG A 629 18.75 -16.41 -23.46
N ASP A 630 17.94 -16.87 -22.50
CA ASP A 630 17.64 -16.16 -21.25
C ASP A 630 17.08 -14.74 -21.49
N ASP A 631 16.35 -14.54 -22.60
CA ASP A 631 15.65 -13.30 -22.90
C ASP A 631 14.35 -13.24 -22.06
N TYR A 632 14.40 -12.57 -20.91
CA TYR A 632 13.30 -12.48 -19.93
C TYR A 632 12.63 -11.09 -19.89
N PHE A 633 11.43 -11.03 -19.28
CA PHE A 633 10.71 -9.78 -19.03
C PHE A 633 10.26 -9.66 -17.56
N ASP A 634 10.91 -8.75 -16.84
CA ASP A 634 10.80 -8.53 -15.40
C ASP A 634 10.33 -7.10 -15.10
N TYR A 635 9.02 -6.88 -15.00
CA TYR A 635 8.45 -5.54 -14.92
C TYR A 635 7.27 -5.44 -13.96
N ALA A 636 7.15 -4.33 -13.24
CA ALA A 636 5.99 -4.00 -12.42
C ALA A 636 5.21 -2.85 -13.06
N VAL A 637 4.00 -3.14 -13.53
CA VAL A 637 3.05 -2.15 -14.02
C VAL A 637 2.34 -1.54 -12.81
N GLU A 638 2.69 -0.31 -12.46
CA GLU A 638 2.09 0.43 -11.33
C GLU A 638 1.20 1.60 -11.75
N ASP A 639 1.29 2.02 -13.01
CA ASP A 639 0.56 3.15 -13.58
C ASP A 639 -0.39 2.67 -14.69
N SER A 640 -1.33 3.53 -15.09
CA SER A 640 -2.25 3.24 -16.19
C SER A 640 -1.48 3.12 -17.50
N SER A 641 -1.62 1.97 -18.18
CA SER A 641 -1.01 1.70 -19.49
C SER A 641 -2.02 0.99 -20.39
N THR A 642 -1.82 1.04 -21.72
CA THR A 642 -2.66 0.28 -22.65
C THR A 642 -2.19 -1.17 -22.77
N VAL A 643 -3.13 -2.09 -23.05
CA VAL A 643 -2.78 -3.51 -23.29
C VAL A 643 -1.76 -3.66 -24.41
N LYS A 644 -1.87 -2.88 -25.48
CA LYS A 644 -0.91 -2.90 -26.59
C LYS A 644 0.49 -2.50 -26.14
N GLU A 645 0.62 -1.44 -25.34
CA GLU A 645 1.91 -1.00 -24.80
C GLU A 645 2.51 -2.06 -23.86
N CYS A 646 1.73 -2.60 -22.92
CA CYS A 646 2.19 -3.66 -22.02
C CYS A 646 2.68 -4.92 -22.76
N ILE A 647 2.01 -5.31 -23.85
CA ILE A 647 2.43 -6.44 -24.70
C ILE A 647 3.70 -6.07 -25.49
N ASN A 648 3.76 -4.87 -26.07
CA ASN A 648 4.92 -4.43 -26.83
C ASN A 648 6.18 -4.29 -25.96
N ASP A 649 6.06 -3.79 -24.74
CA ASP A 649 7.18 -3.72 -23.79
C ASP A 649 7.76 -5.12 -23.53
N ALA A 650 6.89 -6.12 -23.35
CA ALA A 650 7.31 -7.51 -23.16
C ALA A 650 7.92 -8.12 -24.43
N LEU A 651 7.34 -7.90 -25.61
CA LEU A 651 7.84 -8.43 -26.87
C LEU A 651 9.16 -7.76 -27.30
N LEU A 652 9.37 -6.49 -26.98
CA LEU A 652 10.62 -5.78 -27.24
C LEU A 652 11.80 -6.44 -26.53
N ALA A 653 11.57 -6.96 -25.31
CA ALA A 653 12.55 -7.76 -24.59
C ALA A 653 12.99 -9.01 -25.39
N GLY A 654 12.22 -9.44 -26.40
CA GLY A 654 12.51 -10.54 -27.32
C GLY A 654 12.79 -10.13 -28.77
N PHE A 655 13.05 -8.86 -29.09
CA PHE A 655 13.17 -8.34 -30.48
C PHE A 655 11.90 -8.51 -31.33
N ALA A 656 10.74 -8.62 -30.70
CA ALA A 656 9.48 -8.77 -31.40
C ALA A 656 8.57 -7.56 -31.19
N GLU A 657 7.61 -7.43 -32.09
CA GLU A 657 6.54 -6.45 -32.03
C GLU A 657 5.19 -7.14 -32.11
N PHE A 658 4.19 -6.55 -31.48
CA PHE A 658 2.80 -6.96 -31.57
C PHE A 658 2.19 -6.63 -32.94
N THR A 659 1.64 -7.63 -33.61
CA THR A 659 0.87 -7.44 -34.84
C THR A 659 -0.47 -8.16 -34.80
N LEU A 660 -1.38 -7.74 -35.68
CA LEU A 660 -2.64 -8.42 -35.96
C LEU A 660 -2.55 -9.02 -37.34
N ASP A 661 -2.57 -10.35 -37.42
CA ASP A 661 -2.53 -11.09 -38.69
C ASP A 661 -3.78 -11.96 -38.79
N ARG A 662 -4.60 -11.72 -39.82
CA ARG A 662 -5.86 -12.45 -40.08
C ARG A 662 -6.81 -12.59 -38.86
N GLY A 663 -6.82 -11.58 -37.99
CA GLY A 663 -7.66 -11.54 -36.80
C GLY A 663 -7.06 -12.21 -35.56
N GLN A 664 -5.85 -12.75 -35.65
CA GLN A 664 -5.10 -13.30 -34.51
C GLN A 664 -3.99 -12.33 -34.06
N LEU A 665 -3.73 -12.30 -32.76
CA LEU A 665 -2.58 -11.62 -32.17
C LEU A 665 -1.34 -12.45 -32.46
N LYS A 666 -0.43 -11.88 -33.25
CA LYS A 666 0.78 -12.56 -33.70
C LYS A 666 2.02 -11.71 -33.36
N PRO A 667 2.93 -12.22 -32.53
CA PRO A 667 4.23 -11.57 -32.35
C PRO A 667 5.07 -11.76 -33.61
N VAL A 668 5.71 -10.70 -34.09
CA VAL A 668 6.61 -10.77 -35.26
C VAL A 668 8.00 -10.33 -34.83
N ARG A 669 8.99 -11.19 -35.10
CA ARG A 669 10.40 -10.93 -34.81
C ARG A 669 11.17 -10.65 -36.09
N ASP A 670 11.96 -9.59 -36.05
CA ASP A 670 12.92 -9.25 -37.10
C ASP A 670 14.21 -10.07 -36.90
N GLU A 671 14.39 -11.12 -37.70
CA GLU A 671 15.49 -12.09 -37.57
C GLU A 671 16.15 -12.40 -38.92
N PRO A 672 17.39 -12.95 -38.92
CA PRO A 672 18.06 -13.33 -40.15
C PRO A 672 17.24 -14.32 -40.97
N ARG A 673 17.04 -14.03 -42.27
CA ARG A 673 16.29 -14.86 -43.22
C ARG A 673 17.09 -15.12 -44.48
N THR A 674 16.90 -16.31 -45.04
CA THR A 674 17.56 -16.78 -46.26
C THR A 674 16.58 -17.28 -47.32
N VAL A 675 15.31 -17.45 -46.96
CA VAL A 675 14.24 -17.97 -47.83
C VAL A 675 13.24 -16.86 -48.06
N TYR A 676 13.06 -16.47 -49.31
CA TYR A 676 12.07 -15.46 -49.70
C TYR A 676 10.65 -16.02 -49.60
N GLU A 677 9.75 -15.22 -49.04
CA GLU A 677 8.34 -15.54 -48.91
C GLU A 677 7.63 -15.25 -50.23
N HIS A 678 7.59 -13.99 -50.67
CA HIS A 678 6.89 -13.57 -51.90
C HIS A 678 7.80 -12.86 -52.91
N MET A 679 7.34 -12.83 -54.17
CA MET A 679 8.04 -12.17 -55.29
C MET A 679 7.17 -11.11 -55.94
N TYR A 680 7.72 -9.91 -56.08
CA TYR A 680 7.11 -8.79 -56.78
C TYR A 680 8.01 -8.29 -57.88
N THR A 681 7.50 -8.28 -59.10
CA THR A 681 8.23 -7.83 -60.29
C THR A 681 7.34 -6.91 -61.12
N PRO A 682 7.88 -6.25 -62.16
CA PRO A 682 7.05 -5.47 -63.08
C PRO A 682 5.87 -6.22 -63.73
N GLN A 683 5.83 -7.56 -63.66
CA GLN A 683 4.72 -8.37 -64.18
C GLN A 683 3.47 -8.37 -63.28
N ASN A 684 3.62 -8.22 -61.95
CA ASN A 684 2.49 -8.11 -61.00
C ASN A 684 2.39 -6.76 -60.27
N MET A 685 3.22 -5.79 -60.64
CA MET A 685 3.11 -4.43 -60.15
C MET A 685 2.17 -3.60 -61.03
N THR A 686 1.25 -2.88 -60.41
CA THR A 686 0.38 -1.90 -61.10
C THR A 686 1.05 -0.53 -61.22
N GLU A 687 1.95 -0.20 -60.29
CA GLU A 687 2.84 0.97 -60.36
C GLU A 687 4.32 0.57 -60.33
N PRO A 688 5.21 1.27 -61.06
CA PRO A 688 6.65 0.99 -61.01
C PRO A 688 7.22 1.11 -59.59
N LEU A 689 8.18 0.24 -59.26
CA LEU A 689 8.91 0.27 -58.00
C LEU A 689 9.60 1.62 -57.78
N LYS A 690 9.28 2.29 -56.67
CA LYS A 690 9.95 3.50 -56.20
C LYS A 690 10.97 3.14 -55.15
N ARG A 691 12.21 3.62 -55.33
CA ARG A 691 13.34 3.38 -54.43
C ARG A 691 13.81 4.70 -53.84
N THR A 692 13.95 4.74 -52.52
CA THR A 692 14.52 5.88 -51.79
C THR A 692 15.81 5.44 -51.12
N VAL A 693 16.82 6.31 -51.13
CA VAL A 693 18.08 6.07 -50.40
C VAL A 693 18.37 7.30 -49.56
N THR A 694 18.42 7.12 -48.25
CA THR A 694 18.85 8.14 -47.31
C THR A 694 20.37 8.12 -47.22
N LEU A 695 20.99 9.26 -47.50
CA LEU A 695 22.44 9.42 -47.35
C LEU A 695 22.76 9.84 -45.92
N PRO A 696 23.88 9.36 -45.33
CA PRO A 696 24.29 9.78 -44.00
C PRO A 696 24.46 11.30 -43.91
N ALA A 697 23.85 11.90 -42.89
CA ALA A 697 23.91 13.32 -42.57
C ALA A 697 24.64 13.55 -41.23
N PRO A 698 25.24 14.74 -40.99
CA PRO A 698 25.95 15.03 -39.74
C PRO A 698 25.08 15.01 -38.48
N ASP A 699 23.77 15.15 -38.64
CA ASP A 699 22.76 15.12 -37.58
C ASP A 699 22.14 13.73 -37.35
N ASP A 700 22.53 12.72 -38.15
CA ASP A 700 22.12 11.34 -37.92
C ASP A 700 22.70 10.80 -36.61
N TYR A 701 22.00 9.84 -36.01
CA TYR A 701 22.44 9.21 -34.78
C TYR A 701 23.70 8.36 -35.01
N ASP A 702 24.78 8.71 -34.31
CA ASP A 702 26.03 7.95 -34.26
C ASP A 702 26.21 7.21 -32.92
N GLY A 703 25.11 7.00 -32.19
CA GLY A 703 25.07 6.22 -30.97
C GLY A 703 23.66 5.99 -30.47
N VAL A 704 23.47 4.93 -29.70
CA VAL A 704 22.23 4.66 -28.94
C VAL A 704 22.61 4.40 -27.49
N ASP A 705 21.93 5.03 -26.55
CA ASP A 705 22.10 4.77 -25.12
C ASP A 705 20.82 4.15 -24.57
N VAL A 706 20.97 3.00 -23.91
CA VAL A 706 19.84 2.19 -23.45
C VAL A 706 19.77 2.25 -21.95
N LYS A 707 18.69 2.85 -21.43
CA LYS A 707 18.36 2.85 -20.02
C LYS A 707 17.57 1.57 -19.66
N TYR A 708 18.06 0.83 -18.67
CA TYR A 708 17.48 -0.44 -18.20
C TYR A 708 17.59 -0.53 -16.67
N THR A 709 16.85 -1.43 -16.02
CA THR A 709 16.90 -1.61 -14.56
C THR A 709 17.72 -2.84 -14.19
N ASP A 710 18.87 -2.70 -13.56
CA ASP A 710 19.76 -3.84 -13.29
C ASP A 710 19.16 -4.84 -12.27
N SER A 711 19.23 -6.14 -12.56
CA SER A 711 18.64 -7.19 -11.71
C SER A 711 19.33 -7.42 -10.36
N THR A 712 20.55 -6.89 -10.18
CA THR A 712 21.33 -7.00 -8.94
C THR A 712 21.10 -5.80 -8.04
N THR A 713 21.23 -4.59 -8.58
CA THR A 713 21.11 -3.33 -7.83
C THR A 713 19.66 -2.84 -7.76
N TRP A 714 18.82 -3.22 -8.72
CA TRP A 714 17.48 -2.67 -8.95
C TRP A 714 17.48 -1.16 -9.17
N ALA A 715 18.61 -0.61 -9.63
CA ALA A 715 18.76 0.77 -10.02
C ALA A 715 18.71 0.88 -11.55
N ASP A 716 18.25 2.02 -12.01
CA ASP A 716 18.34 2.35 -13.43
C ASP A 716 19.79 2.61 -13.82
N GLU A 717 20.28 1.86 -14.80
CA GLU A 717 21.59 1.99 -15.40
C GLU A 717 21.45 2.31 -16.89
N THR A 718 22.55 2.74 -17.50
CA THR A 718 22.58 3.05 -18.93
C THR A 718 23.76 2.35 -19.57
N VAL A 719 23.51 1.65 -20.67
CA VAL A 719 24.54 0.99 -21.48
C VAL A 719 24.66 1.69 -22.83
N THR A 720 25.88 2.02 -23.22
CA THR A 720 26.17 2.75 -24.46
C THR A 720 26.40 1.77 -25.61
N CYS A 721 25.76 2.05 -26.75
CA CYS A 721 25.80 1.21 -27.94
C CYS A 721 26.42 2.01 -29.08
N ARG A 722 27.61 1.59 -29.52
CA ARG A 722 28.45 2.29 -30.52
C ARG A 722 29.02 1.28 -31.50
N LEU A 723 28.99 1.60 -32.79
CA LEU A 723 29.70 0.88 -33.83
C LEU A 723 31.17 1.34 -33.92
N PRO A 724 32.07 0.51 -34.46
CA PRO A 724 33.45 0.92 -34.71
C PRO A 724 33.52 2.19 -35.58
N GLY A 725 34.07 3.27 -35.02
CA GLY A 725 34.18 4.57 -35.68
C GLY A 725 33.15 5.61 -35.26
N ASP A 726 32.14 5.24 -34.46
CA ASP A 726 31.19 6.17 -33.87
C ASP A 726 31.87 7.09 -32.85
N ALA A 727 31.59 8.39 -32.94
CA ALA A 727 32.14 9.40 -32.03
C ALA A 727 31.18 9.70 -30.86
N GLY A 728 29.91 9.32 -30.96
CA GLY A 728 28.87 9.57 -29.96
C GLY A 728 28.49 11.05 -29.86
N LEU A 729 28.49 11.77 -30.98
CA LEU A 729 28.14 13.19 -31.05
C LEU A 729 26.62 13.44 -30.99
N MET A 730 25.83 12.55 -31.59
CA MET A 730 24.38 12.59 -31.63
C MET A 730 23.84 11.22 -31.21
N VAL A 731 23.47 11.12 -29.94
CA VAL A 731 23.06 9.86 -29.32
C VAL A 731 21.55 9.80 -29.15
N LYS A 732 20.96 8.66 -29.50
CA LYS A 732 19.56 8.37 -29.22
C LYS A 732 19.43 7.66 -27.88
N GLU A 733 18.82 8.31 -26.90
CA GLU A 733 18.43 7.65 -25.65
C GLU A 733 17.13 6.86 -25.85
N ILE A 734 17.11 5.61 -25.39
CA ILE A 734 15.94 4.74 -25.34
C ILE A 734 15.83 4.12 -23.94
N THR A 735 14.61 3.89 -23.46
CA THR A 735 14.35 3.14 -22.22
C THR A 735 13.70 1.82 -22.58
N VAL A 736 14.22 0.72 -22.03
CA VAL A 736 13.69 -0.64 -22.25
C VAL A 736 13.08 -1.15 -20.94
N ASN A 737 11.77 -1.06 -20.84
CA ASN A 737 11.04 -1.55 -19.66
C ASN A 737 11.20 -3.07 -19.55
N GLY A 738 11.37 -3.55 -18.32
CA GLY A 738 11.39 -4.98 -18.02
C GLY A 738 12.63 -5.78 -18.46
N VAL A 739 13.59 -5.13 -19.14
CA VAL A 739 14.89 -5.73 -19.44
C VAL A 739 15.83 -5.43 -18.28
N THR A 740 16.33 -6.49 -17.63
CA THR A 740 17.16 -6.35 -16.42
C THR A 740 18.58 -6.86 -16.55
N ASP A 741 18.95 -7.32 -17.74
CA ASP A 741 20.28 -7.82 -18.08
C ASP A 741 21.02 -6.80 -18.96
N ARG A 742 22.28 -6.50 -18.60
CA ARG A 742 23.10 -5.50 -19.29
C ARG A 742 23.38 -5.88 -20.74
N ASP A 743 23.72 -7.15 -20.97
CA ASP A 743 24.04 -7.63 -22.31
C ASP A 743 22.80 -7.59 -23.21
N ARG A 744 21.63 -7.92 -22.65
CA ARG A 744 20.36 -7.80 -23.35
C ARG A 744 20.02 -6.37 -23.74
N ALA A 745 20.14 -5.43 -22.80
CA ALA A 745 19.92 -4.01 -23.07
C ALA A 745 20.86 -3.51 -24.18
N TRP A 746 22.14 -3.90 -24.15
CA TRP A 746 23.12 -3.56 -25.17
C TRP A 746 22.80 -4.16 -26.54
N ARG A 747 22.37 -5.43 -26.61
CA ARG A 747 21.95 -6.07 -27.87
C ARG A 747 20.80 -5.30 -28.52
N ILE A 748 19.81 -4.86 -27.74
CA ILE A 748 18.69 -4.04 -28.22
C ILE A 748 19.18 -2.68 -28.77
N GLY A 749 20.09 -2.01 -28.06
CA GLY A 749 20.66 -0.74 -28.51
C GLY A 749 21.54 -0.88 -29.75
N MET A 750 22.35 -1.94 -29.83
CA MET A 750 23.17 -2.24 -31.01
C MET A 750 22.32 -2.57 -32.23
N ARG A 751 21.23 -3.33 -32.05
CA ARG A 751 20.25 -3.56 -33.11
C ARG A 751 19.75 -2.23 -33.66
N ARG A 752 19.28 -1.33 -32.78
CA ARG A 752 18.77 -0.02 -33.17
C ARG A 752 19.82 0.86 -33.84
N ARG A 753 21.05 0.85 -33.34
CA ARG A 753 22.17 1.58 -33.94
C ARG A 753 22.49 1.07 -35.34
N ARG A 754 22.47 -0.24 -35.55
CA ARG A 754 22.73 -0.88 -36.85
C ARG A 754 21.61 -0.64 -37.86
N GLU A 755 20.36 -0.56 -37.41
CA GLU A 755 19.25 -0.13 -38.25
C GLU A 755 19.52 1.27 -38.82
N TYR A 756 19.91 2.24 -38.00
CA TYR A 756 20.27 3.58 -38.49
C TYR A 756 21.46 3.58 -39.46
N ALA A 757 22.44 2.69 -39.27
CA ALA A 757 23.60 2.61 -40.15
C ALA A 757 23.32 1.94 -41.50
N PHE A 758 22.52 0.87 -41.52
CA PHE A 758 22.45 -0.06 -42.64
C PHE A 758 21.08 -0.12 -43.33
N ARG A 759 19.98 0.26 -42.66
CA ARG A 759 18.63 0.30 -43.25
C ARG A 759 18.31 1.68 -43.81
N ASN A 760 19.10 2.11 -44.79
CA ASN A 760 18.95 3.42 -45.42
C ASN A 760 18.20 3.39 -46.77
N LYS A 761 17.68 2.23 -47.17
CA LYS A 761 16.96 2.04 -48.43
C LYS A 761 15.48 1.78 -48.15
N GLY A 762 14.61 2.59 -48.75
CA GLY A 762 13.17 2.39 -48.75
C GLY A 762 12.66 1.97 -50.12
N TYR A 763 11.56 1.23 -50.14
CA TYR A 763 10.89 0.71 -51.32
C TYR A 763 9.38 0.95 -51.20
N SER A 764 8.74 1.30 -52.30
CA SER A 764 7.27 1.35 -52.39
C SER A 764 6.79 0.98 -53.78
N TRP A 765 5.69 0.25 -53.87
CA TRP A 765 5.05 -0.16 -55.11
C TRP A 765 3.56 -0.45 -54.86
N SER A 766 2.83 -0.70 -55.93
CA SER A 766 1.42 -1.11 -55.87
C SER A 766 1.24 -2.39 -56.67
N THR A 767 0.34 -3.25 -56.22
CA THR A 767 -0.09 -4.47 -56.94
C THR A 767 -1.61 -4.48 -57.07
N GLU A 768 -2.18 -5.48 -57.73
CA GLU A 768 -3.61 -5.79 -57.58
C GLU A 768 -3.88 -6.36 -56.17
N LEU A 769 -4.33 -7.62 -56.04
CA LEU A 769 -4.54 -8.26 -54.75
C LEU A 769 -3.34 -9.09 -54.27
N ASP A 770 -2.29 -9.19 -55.08
CA ASP A 770 -1.11 -10.03 -54.84
C ASP A 770 -0.42 -9.71 -53.52
N ALA A 771 -0.26 -8.42 -53.18
CA ALA A 771 0.44 -8.01 -51.97
C ALA A 771 -0.32 -8.32 -50.67
N LEU A 772 -1.60 -8.70 -50.73
CA LEU A 772 -2.36 -9.16 -49.56
C LEU A 772 -1.88 -10.51 -49.03
N ASN A 773 -0.98 -11.19 -49.76
CA ASN A 773 -0.30 -12.39 -49.27
C ASN A 773 0.85 -12.06 -48.30
N SER A 774 1.44 -10.86 -48.39
CA SER A 774 2.53 -10.43 -47.51
C SER A 774 2.01 -9.88 -46.18
N GLY A 775 2.71 -10.22 -45.10
CA GLY A 775 2.48 -9.71 -43.75
C GLY A 775 3.51 -8.66 -43.34
N TYR A 776 3.34 -8.08 -42.15
CA TYR A 776 4.36 -7.21 -41.56
C TYR A 776 5.68 -7.97 -41.38
N LEU A 777 6.76 -7.33 -41.81
CA LEU A 777 8.11 -7.86 -41.91
C LEU A 777 8.23 -9.15 -42.73
N SER A 778 7.36 -9.46 -43.69
CA SER A 778 7.62 -10.57 -44.63
C SER A 778 8.89 -10.30 -45.45
N PHE A 779 9.69 -11.34 -45.69
CA PHE A 779 10.96 -11.23 -46.39
C PHE A 779 10.80 -11.55 -47.87
N ASP A 780 10.72 -10.50 -48.68
CA ASP A 780 10.25 -10.61 -50.07
C ASP A 780 11.35 -10.22 -51.08
N ALA A 781 11.25 -10.82 -52.27
CA ALA A 781 12.13 -10.54 -53.40
C ALA A 781 11.43 -9.55 -54.34
N VAL A 782 12.00 -8.34 -54.47
CA VAL A 782 11.42 -7.28 -55.29
C VAL A 782 12.35 -6.94 -56.44
N ALA A 783 11.82 -6.64 -57.63
CA ALA A 783 12.62 -6.21 -58.77
C ALA A 783 12.01 -5.00 -59.50
N ASP A 784 12.86 -4.20 -60.13
CA ASP A 784 12.49 -3.14 -61.07
C ASP A 784 12.83 -3.55 -62.52
N ASP A 785 12.56 -2.68 -63.49
CA ASP A 785 12.89 -2.87 -64.91
C ASP A 785 14.22 -2.19 -65.32
N ILE A 786 15.07 -1.82 -64.35
CA ILE A 786 16.29 -1.07 -64.60
C ILE A 786 17.38 -1.99 -65.18
N PRO A 787 17.98 -1.64 -66.35
CA PRO A 787 19.08 -2.42 -66.92
C PRO A 787 20.27 -2.57 -65.97
N GLY A 788 20.76 -3.80 -65.81
CA GLY A 788 21.89 -4.14 -64.93
C GLY A 788 21.47 -4.64 -63.53
N TYR A 789 20.16 -4.72 -63.27
CA TYR A 789 19.56 -5.41 -62.13
C TYR A 789 18.75 -6.63 -62.62
N GLY A 790 17.96 -7.24 -61.74
CA GLY A 790 17.12 -8.40 -62.05
C GLY A 790 16.23 -8.18 -63.25
N GLN A 791 16.21 -9.15 -64.16
CA GLN A 791 15.37 -9.19 -65.33
C GLN A 791 14.11 -10.00 -65.04
N SER A 792 12.96 -9.33 -65.10
CA SER A 792 11.66 -9.99 -64.99
C SER A 792 11.14 -10.45 -66.35
N ALA A 793 10.54 -11.64 -66.40
CA ALA A 793 9.91 -12.26 -67.56
C ALA A 793 8.77 -13.20 -67.11
N LEU A 794 8.02 -13.75 -68.06
CA LEU A 794 7.09 -14.85 -67.82
C LEU A 794 7.72 -16.18 -68.23
N LEU A 795 7.41 -17.24 -67.49
CA LEU A 795 7.75 -18.61 -67.89
C LEU A 795 6.75 -19.09 -68.95
N MET A 796 7.21 -19.19 -70.20
CA MET A 796 6.37 -19.53 -71.34
C MET A 796 6.14 -21.04 -71.47
N ASP A 797 7.20 -21.82 -71.23
CA ASP A 797 7.17 -23.29 -71.27
C ASP A 797 8.32 -23.87 -70.42
N TYR A 798 8.22 -25.15 -70.09
CA TYR A 798 9.30 -25.88 -69.41
C TYR A 798 9.37 -27.34 -69.85
N PHE A 799 10.59 -27.87 -69.91
CA PHE A 799 10.84 -29.26 -70.27
C PHE A 799 11.76 -29.91 -69.23
N THR A 800 11.44 -31.12 -68.78
CA THR A 800 12.31 -31.87 -67.87
C THR A 800 12.74 -33.19 -68.50
N ASP A 801 14.00 -33.55 -68.32
CA ASP A 801 14.55 -34.87 -68.68
C ASP A 801 14.73 -35.79 -67.44
N GLY A 802 14.24 -35.33 -66.27
CA GLY A 802 14.37 -35.99 -64.98
C GLY A 802 15.63 -35.65 -64.18
N THR A 803 16.61 -34.94 -64.76
CA THR A 803 17.85 -34.48 -64.09
C THR A 803 18.06 -32.97 -64.19
N MET A 804 17.62 -32.37 -65.31
CA MET A 804 17.60 -30.94 -65.57
C MET A 804 16.18 -30.50 -65.94
N THR A 805 15.87 -29.24 -65.65
CA THR A 805 14.66 -28.55 -66.10
C THR A 805 15.07 -27.36 -66.95
N VAL A 806 14.68 -27.37 -68.23
CA VAL A 806 14.85 -26.26 -69.16
C VAL A 806 13.65 -25.34 -69.04
N LEU A 807 13.90 -24.05 -68.84
CA LEU A 807 12.91 -23.00 -68.71
C LEU A 807 12.96 -22.09 -69.94
N GLU A 808 11.81 -21.80 -70.55
CA GLU A 808 11.66 -20.87 -71.68
C GLU A 808 11.09 -19.53 -71.20
N SER A 809 11.89 -18.47 -71.32
CA SER A 809 11.57 -17.10 -70.93
C SER A 809 10.80 -16.36 -72.03
N SER A 810 9.91 -15.45 -71.65
CA SER A 810 9.23 -14.54 -72.59
C SER A 810 10.16 -13.47 -73.18
N GLU A 811 11.25 -13.13 -72.48
CA GLU A 811 12.21 -12.09 -72.83
C GLU A 811 13.62 -12.68 -73.03
N PRO A 812 14.47 -12.11 -73.93
CA PRO A 812 15.83 -12.57 -74.11
C PRO A 812 16.70 -12.29 -72.88
N LEU A 813 17.29 -13.33 -72.30
CA LEU A 813 18.08 -13.34 -71.07
C LEU A 813 19.45 -12.67 -71.27
N LYS A 814 19.76 -11.69 -70.42
CA LYS A 814 21.03 -10.95 -70.48
C LYS A 814 22.10 -11.57 -69.59
N TRP A 815 23.04 -12.28 -70.19
CA TRP A 815 24.16 -12.92 -69.49
C TRP A 815 25.38 -11.99 -69.38
N GLU A 816 25.90 -11.82 -68.17
CA GLU A 816 27.16 -11.13 -67.89
C GLU A 816 28.37 -12.10 -67.95
N GLU A 817 29.38 -11.76 -68.75
CA GLU A 817 30.59 -12.57 -68.91
C GLU A 817 31.33 -12.72 -67.57
N GLY A 818 31.65 -13.96 -67.18
CA GLY A 818 32.38 -14.27 -65.94
C GLY A 818 31.52 -14.22 -64.67
N ALA A 819 30.23 -13.90 -64.75
CA ALA A 819 29.32 -13.89 -63.59
C ALA A 819 28.46 -15.16 -63.50
N SER A 820 28.19 -15.60 -62.28
CA SER A 820 27.20 -16.65 -62.01
C SER A 820 25.80 -16.05 -61.99
N HIS A 821 24.86 -16.68 -62.70
CA HIS A 821 23.47 -16.25 -62.75
C HIS A 821 22.57 -17.22 -62.03
N VAL A 822 21.44 -16.69 -61.58
CA VAL A 822 20.38 -17.43 -60.91
C VAL A 822 19.03 -17.04 -61.47
N VAL A 823 18.05 -17.91 -61.27
CA VAL A 823 16.65 -17.69 -61.62
C VAL A 823 15.75 -18.08 -60.46
N ALA A 824 14.79 -17.22 -60.13
CA ALA A 824 13.70 -17.53 -59.21
C ALA A 824 12.39 -17.57 -59.98
N LEU A 825 11.45 -18.41 -59.52
CA LEU A 825 10.11 -18.52 -60.07
C LEU A 825 9.07 -18.17 -59.02
N ARG A 826 8.04 -17.41 -59.40
CA ARG A 826 6.85 -17.17 -58.57
C ARG A 826 5.86 -18.33 -58.75
N ARG A 827 5.45 -18.96 -57.65
CA ARG A 827 4.40 -19.99 -57.64
C ARG A 827 3.00 -19.36 -57.76
N PRO A 828 1.96 -20.12 -58.12
CA PRO A 828 0.59 -19.60 -58.20
C PRO A 828 0.03 -19.01 -56.91
N ASP A 829 0.54 -19.42 -55.74
CA ASP A 829 0.19 -18.87 -54.43
C ASP A 829 0.98 -17.59 -54.07
N GLY A 830 1.78 -17.08 -55.00
CA GLY A 830 2.64 -15.91 -54.82
C GLY A 830 3.97 -16.20 -54.14
N SER A 831 4.22 -17.45 -53.70
CA SER A 831 5.47 -17.80 -53.01
C SER A 831 6.66 -17.94 -53.97
N VAL A 832 7.89 -17.82 -53.45
CA VAL A 832 9.12 -17.92 -54.25
C VAL A 832 9.69 -19.32 -54.28
N SER A 833 10.02 -19.82 -55.48
CA SER A 833 10.87 -21.01 -55.70
C SER A 833 12.25 -20.58 -56.20
N GLY A 834 13.30 -21.09 -55.57
CA GLY A 834 14.69 -20.71 -55.85
C GLY A 834 15.22 -19.63 -54.90
N PRO A 835 16.25 -18.85 -55.29
CA PRO A 835 16.85 -18.80 -56.63
C PRO A 835 17.72 -20.02 -56.96
N TRP A 836 17.56 -20.56 -58.17
CA TRP A 836 18.30 -21.71 -58.68
C TRP A 836 19.50 -21.26 -59.53
N PRO A 837 20.68 -21.91 -59.45
CA PRO A 837 21.77 -21.66 -60.38
C PRO A 837 21.33 -21.88 -61.84
N ALA A 838 21.50 -20.86 -62.67
CA ALA A 838 21.07 -20.88 -64.06
C ALA A 838 22.22 -21.24 -65.00
N ILE A 839 21.97 -22.18 -65.91
CA ILE A 839 22.91 -22.62 -66.95
C ILE A 839 22.42 -22.10 -68.30
N GLN A 840 23.26 -21.32 -68.98
CA GLN A 840 22.92 -20.75 -70.28
C GLN A 840 22.74 -21.83 -71.35
N MET A 841 21.64 -21.75 -72.12
CA MET A 841 21.43 -22.58 -73.31
C MET A 841 21.41 -21.73 -74.57
N ASP A 842 20.50 -20.74 -74.63
CA ASP A 842 20.38 -19.76 -75.70
C ASP A 842 19.82 -18.44 -75.16
N ASP A 843 19.42 -17.53 -76.05
CA ASP A 843 18.91 -16.21 -75.67
C ASP A 843 17.60 -16.28 -74.87
N TYR A 844 16.77 -17.30 -75.04
CA TYR A 844 15.46 -17.41 -74.36
C TYR A 844 15.36 -18.58 -73.39
N ARG A 845 16.33 -19.51 -73.42
CA ARG A 845 16.32 -20.72 -72.61
C ARG A 845 17.51 -20.81 -71.67
N LEU A 846 17.19 -21.24 -70.46
CA LEU A 846 18.16 -21.60 -69.44
C LEU A 846 17.81 -22.98 -68.86
N ALA A 847 18.78 -23.65 -68.25
CA ALA A 847 18.56 -24.88 -67.51
C ALA A 847 18.85 -24.69 -66.02
N VAL A 848 18.04 -25.34 -65.18
CA VAL A 848 18.25 -25.52 -63.73
C VAL A 848 18.25 -27.00 -63.41
N GLN A 849 18.79 -27.41 -62.25
CA GLN A 849 18.86 -28.82 -61.89
C GLN A 849 17.47 -29.45 -61.69
N ALA A 850 16.73 -29.03 -60.68
CA ALA A 850 15.37 -29.48 -60.47
C ALA A 850 14.55 -28.37 -59.80
N LEU A 851 13.28 -28.25 -60.18
CA LEU A 851 12.33 -27.41 -59.48
C LEU A 851 11.71 -28.19 -58.31
N ASP A 852 11.34 -27.47 -57.26
CA ASP A 852 10.62 -28.01 -56.10
C ASP A 852 9.09 -28.01 -56.26
N PHE A 853 8.60 -27.57 -57.42
CA PHE A 853 7.19 -27.56 -57.80
C PHE A 853 7.03 -27.81 -59.30
N THR A 854 5.79 -28.06 -59.73
CA THR A 854 5.44 -28.19 -61.14
C THR A 854 4.83 -26.87 -61.65
N PRO A 855 5.48 -26.15 -62.57
CA PRO A 855 4.93 -24.93 -63.16
C PRO A 855 3.63 -25.17 -63.93
N ASP A 856 2.68 -24.24 -63.84
CA ASP A 856 1.49 -24.23 -64.70
C ASP A 856 1.67 -23.21 -65.83
N THR A 857 2.02 -23.70 -67.01
CA THR A 857 2.16 -22.88 -68.24
C THR A 857 0.95 -23.03 -69.17
N SER A 858 -0.20 -23.48 -68.65
CA SER A 858 -1.43 -23.71 -69.44
C SER A 858 -2.15 -22.43 -69.87
N TRP A 859 -1.83 -21.29 -69.25
CA TRP A 859 -2.52 -20.00 -69.38
C TRP A 859 -3.98 -20.00 -68.90
N SER A 860 -4.42 -21.05 -68.21
CA SER A 860 -5.72 -21.07 -67.53
C SER A 860 -5.71 -20.25 -66.23
N ILE A 861 -4.53 -20.10 -65.66
CA ILE A 861 -4.18 -19.14 -64.61
C ILE A 861 -2.99 -18.29 -65.09
N GLU A 862 -2.62 -17.27 -64.34
CA GLU A 862 -1.42 -16.48 -64.62
C GLU A 862 -0.17 -17.39 -64.64
N PRO A 863 0.65 -17.37 -65.71
CA PRO A 863 1.86 -18.18 -65.78
C PRO A 863 2.89 -17.72 -64.73
N PRO A 864 3.75 -18.63 -64.22
CA PRO A 864 4.81 -18.27 -63.28
C PRO A 864 5.69 -17.13 -63.76
N HIS A 865 5.97 -16.19 -62.86
CA HIS A 865 6.91 -15.11 -63.15
C HIS A 865 8.33 -15.63 -62.98
N LEU A 866 9.21 -15.22 -63.88
CA LEU A 866 10.62 -15.58 -63.90
C LEU A 866 11.43 -14.33 -63.56
N LEU A 867 12.28 -14.43 -62.54
CA LEU A 867 13.22 -13.36 -62.17
C LEU A 867 14.66 -13.87 -62.29
N PHE A 868 15.41 -13.29 -63.23
CA PHE A 868 16.75 -13.72 -63.61
C PHE A 868 17.80 -12.64 -63.36
N GLY A 869 19.00 -13.02 -62.91
CA GLY A 869 20.11 -12.07 -62.80
C GLY A 869 21.36 -12.70 -62.19
N THR A 870 22.36 -11.88 -61.86
CA THR A 870 23.54 -12.39 -61.15
C THR A 870 23.18 -12.80 -59.72
N THR A 871 23.99 -13.67 -59.10
CA THR A 871 23.81 -14.10 -57.70
C THR A 871 23.65 -12.96 -56.70
N THR A 872 24.16 -11.77 -57.01
CA THR A 872 24.13 -10.58 -56.14
C THR A 872 23.11 -9.51 -56.54
N ARG A 873 22.52 -9.58 -57.74
CA ARG A 873 21.66 -8.50 -58.28
C ARG A 873 20.36 -8.98 -58.93
N TRP A 874 20.01 -10.26 -58.77
CA TRP A 874 18.76 -10.79 -59.32
C TRP A 874 17.50 -10.24 -58.65
N SER A 875 17.58 -9.77 -57.40
CA SER A 875 16.48 -9.13 -56.67
C SER A 875 16.97 -8.12 -55.63
N TYR A 876 16.07 -7.25 -55.17
CA TYR A 876 16.20 -6.48 -53.96
C TYR A 876 15.52 -7.22 -52.82
N PRO A 877 16.29 -7.69 -51.81
CA PRO A 877 15.70 -8.25 -50.61
C PRO A 877 15.11 -7.13 -49.74
N VAL A 878 13.83 -7.27 -49.38
CA VAL A 878 13.10 -6.29 -48.58
C VAL A 878 12.38 -6.93 -47.41
N LEU A 879 12.04 -6.11 -46.41
CA LEU A 879 11.10 -6.43 -45.34
C LEU A 879 9.90 -5.51 -45.47
N ILE A 880 8.71 -6.08 -45.57
CA ILE A 880 7.47 -5.31 -45.70
C ILE A 880 7.18 -4.56 -44.41
N THR A 881 6.87 -3.26 -44.49
CA THR A 881 6.51 -2.44 -43.32
C THR A 881 5.04 -2.05 -43.31
N SER A 882 4.39 -2.05 -44.48
CA SER A 882 2.95 -1.78 -44.58
C SER A 882 2.38 -2.40 -45.86
N VAL A 883 1.16 -2.92 -45.75
CA VAL A 883 0.31 -3.29 -46.89
C VAL A 883 -1.04 -2.61 -46.67
N THR A 884 -1.39 -1.67 -47.54
CA THR A 884 -2.64 -0.90 -47.47
C THR A 884 -3.60 -1.37 -48.55
N PRO A 885 -4.69 -2.07 -48.20
CA PRO A 885 -5.68 -2.55 -49.17
C PRO A 885 -6.54 -1.39 -49.71
N GLY A 886 -6.72 -1.35 -51.03
CA GLY A 886 -7.73 -0.59 -51.74
C GLY A 886 -8.86 -1.51 -52.26
N ASP A 887 -9.70 -1.01 -53.17
CA ASP A 887 -10.83 -1.78 -53.71
C ASP A 887 -10.38 -3.01 -54.52
N TYR A 888 -9.36 -2.84 -55.36
CA TYR A 888 -8.77 -3.89 -56.23
C TYR A 888 -7.24 -3.74 -56.34
N SER A 889 -6.64 -3.06 -55.37
CA SER A 889 -5.21 -2.78 -55.33
C SER A 889 -4.67 -2.93 -53.93
N ALA A 890 -3.37 -3.10 -53.80
CA ALA A 890 -2.67 -3.09 -52.53
C ALA A 890 -1.39 -2.28 -52.67
N ASP A 891 -1.29 -1.21 -51.88
CA ASP A 891 -0.11 -0.35 -51.81
C ASP A 891 0.84 -0.89 -50.76
N VAL A 892 2.13 -0.96 -51.09
CA VAL A 892 3.14 -1.61 -50.26
C VAL A 892 4.27 -0.63 -49.95
N GLU A 893 4.68 -0.63 -48.69
CA GLU A 893 5.91 0.01 -48.23
C GLU A 893 6.83 -1.05 -47.63
N ALA A 894 8.13 -0.92 -47.90
CA ALA A 894 9.14 -1.83 -47.40
C ALA A 894 10.48 -1.15 -47.18
N ILE A 895 11.32 -1.78 -46.36
CA ILE A 895 12.70 -1.39 -46.09
C ILE A 895 13.67 -2.44 -46.64
N GLY A 896 14.88 -2.02 -46.98
CA GLY A 896 15.92 -2.95 -47.42
C GLY A 896 16.33 -3.91 -46.30
N TYR A 897 16.40 -5.21 -46.62
CA TYR A 897 17.00 -6.19 -45.73
C TYR A 897 18.53 -6.11 -45.79
N ASP A 898 19.17 -6.11 -44.62
CA ASP A 898 20.63 -6.13 -44.48
C ASP A 898 21.02 -7.00 -43.28
N GLU A 899 21.76 -8.08 -43.54
CA GLU A 899 22.15 -9.05 -42.51
C GLU A 899 23.02 -8.43 -41.41
N ARG A 900 23.72 -7.33 -41.69
CA ARG A 900 24.59 -6.66 -40.71
C ARG A 900 23.81 -6.02 -39.58
N VAL A 901 22.49 -5.88 -39.71
CA VAL A 901 21.60 -5.41 -38.63
C VAL A 901 21.61 -6.38 -37.44
N TYR A 902 21.75 -7.68 -37.70
CA TYR A 902 21.64 -8.74 -36.69
C TYR A 902 22.98 -9.13 -36.06
N ALA A 903 24.09 -8.53 -36.50
CA ALA A 903 25.43 -9.03 -36.21
C ALA A 903 25.83 -9.00 -34.71
N ASP A 904 25.13 -8.21 -33.88
CA ASP A 904 25.36 -8.11 -32.43
C ASP A 904 24.26 -8.76 -31.60
N ASP A 905 23.28 -9.42 -32.21
CA ASP A 905 22.15 -10.00 -31.46
C ASP A 905 22.57 -11.09 -30.48
N ASP A 906 23.72 -11.73 -30.72
CA ASP A 906 24.27 -12.82 -29.91
C ASP A 906 25.58 -12.45 -29.19
N ASN A 907 26.00 -11.19 -29.28
CA ASN A 907 27.25 -10.71 -28.67
C ASN A 907 27.02 -10.25 -27.23
N TYR A 908 28.11 -9.91 -26.54
CA TYR A 908 28.08 -9.40 -25.16
C TYR A 908 28.50 -7.93 -25.15
N ALA A 909 27.97 -7.17 -24.20
CA ALA A 909 28.33 -5.78 -24.03
C ALA A 909 29.81 -5.67 -23.63
N PRO A 910 30.62 -4.86 -24.31
CA PRO A 910 32.02 -4.70 -23.95
C PRO A 910 32.16 -4.03 -22.58
N ASP A 911 33.27 -4.24 -21.88
CA ASP A 911 33.46 -3.71 -20.51
C ASP A 911 33.34 -2.19 -20.40
N ASN A 912 33.60 -1.47 -21.50
CA ASN A 912 33.55 -0.01 -21.59
C ASN A 912 32.23 0.54 -22.15
N ALA A 913 31.24 -0.31 -22.40
CA ALA A 913 29.90 0.12 -22.83
C ALA A 913 29.07 0.68 -21.69
#